data_AF-A0A369HIM3-F1
#
_entry.id   AF-A0A369HIM3-F1
#
_cell.length_a   1.000
_cell.length_b   1.000
_cell.length_c   1.000
_cell.angle_alpha   90.00
_cell.angle_beta   90.00
_cell.angle_gamma   90.00
#
_symmetry.space_group_name_H-M   'P 1'
#
loop_
_entity.id
_entity.type
_entity.pdbx_description
1 polymer ?
#
loop_
_entity_poly.entity_id
_entity_poly.type
_entity_poly.pdbx_seq_one_letter_code
_entity_poly.pdbx_strand_id
1 'polypeptide(L)'
;MASTDDPSLDSHQPVFHIGNHDSTRDVPLTDLQYGHLLNQGISFATTPITNGHFKARVFKLVSDHLAFLDQKDETATSTTTSFRAEPILPPLTPQDTGMFPSPAITTYTAVVSPWIDLSSKNPIIASISRQVLHLEINYANFCGVRSIIIAGPPRDSCNNGSQGLIQFSRAVHEALTIGNCLSFLIHIPMCREPQDHDSIETLSSLNRQSFDDKSKHVDDVFSCWESWHQIRTVCRYNLRLFVALKLPRLMPEKELQSRWFAEPVHYLTINSDVFQTNKSGYPCLSKYHQEMIVAHMRLKAKPGLLLCNVGPDASQFRAHSPSLLAAPPPVTDEDFPTLAQASSESLTQGRPSGGNDHIAYLQWLESQQPPLSNIEFTTLTSFQDWLQSPLQPLADNLESATYEVFEGDPVKYNRYEDAIVEALTEWKKLRLPTSKEGVVVVAVAGSGRGPLVTRALRAAELTGVAIEVWAVEKNPNAYVYLLRQNQTAWGGVVNVVKTDMRAWKGPIVSEGQNGGPVYGKVDLLISELLGSFGDNELSPECLDGIQHVLAEPHGISIPSSYTAHLSPISNPKVYAEIQTRSAVDVNAFDTPWVVRLYALDFVCQRVPDRPRFQQAWEFSHPIPESTLQAVQAKRSGGVVGGGGGSMAGAAGANDHNSRFCHLTFVCRCPGVIHGLAGYFESTLYESRVPGEARAKVEISTHPERIDHKSRDMGSWFPIFFPLKEPLTYPYDSELEVSMWRQTDDTRVWYEWLVEAWTWISPTARIRIATSALCSSRKSFITHHIANMSSQQSHPTLLIPGPVEFDDAVLQSMSHYSESHVGAGFVATFGETLSMLRRLFQTTDGSSQPFVISGSGTLGWDLVAANLMEPGEEALVLSSGYFGDGFADCLEAYGGKVTKLEGPVGGKPQLADIEKALKEKRYKILTVTHVDTSTGVLSDIKSVAAAAKKVSPETLVIVDGVCSVACEEIAFDEWGLDGVLTASQKAIGCPAGLCISMFSGRAVAAVKARKTEAATYFASMKRWLPIMQNYEAKKPSYFATPSPQLIHALNTALKQILTKPLSERFQKHTETAKKVGKAVTDLGLKTVAIEEGDRSHAMTAIYLPDKVAVTDILPKLLSKGVIFAGGLHKEIATKYVRFGHMGVSVMDPKRDDVSEAIEAFREALAECGYSKA
;
A
#
# COMPACT_ATOMS: atom_id res chain seq x y z
N MET A 1 3.68 17.51 -34.85
CA MET A 1 4.73 18.55 -34.97
C MET A 1 4.05 19.91 -34.88
N ALA A 2 4.36 20.66 -33.83
CA ALA A 2 4.20 22.11 -33.75
C ALA A 2 5.42 22.61 -32.98
N SER A 3 6.20 23.49 -33.61
CA SER A 3 7.36 24.16 -33.03
C SER A 3 6.91 25.17 -31.98
N THR A 4 7.30 24.96 -30.73
CA THR A 4 7.29 25.99 -29.69
C THR A 4 8.72 26.18 -29.24
N ASP A 5 9.43 27.05 -29.95
CA ASP A 5 10.64 27.70 -29.46
C ASP A 5 10.22 28.64 -28.32
N ASP A 6 10.08 28.10 -27.12
CA ASP A 6 10.05 28.86 -25.88
C ASP A 6 11.42 28.71 -25.19
N PRO A 7 12.24 29.78 -25.09
CA PRO A 7 13.56 29.70 -24.48
C PRO A 7 13.53 29.51 -22.95
N SER A 8 12.35 29.41 -22.32
CA SER A 8 12.21 29.21 -20.86
C SER A 8 12.13 27.74 -20.41
N LEU A 9 12.37 26.76 -21.29
CA LEU A 9 12.60 25.38 -20.89
C LEU A 9 14.07 25.18 -20.52
N ASP A 10 14.42 25.65 -19.32
CA ASP A 10 15.73 25.48 -18.70
C ASP A 10 16.22 24.02 -18.80
N SER A 11 17.50 23.86 -19.15
CA SER A 11 18.22 22.59 -19.27
C SER A 11 17.97 21.64 -18.08
N HIS A 12 17.24 20.54 -18.31
CA HIS A 12 16.91 19.52 -17.31
C HIS A 12 18.11 18.62 -16.91
N GLN A 13 19.18 19.21 -16.37
CA GLN A 13 20.30 18.46 -15.79
C GLN A 13 20.00 18.06 -14.32
N PRO A 14 20.44 16.87 -13.86
CA PRO A 14 20.28 16.48 -12.46
C PRO A 14 21.07 17.37 -11.49
N VAL A 15 20.38 18.02 -10.55
CA VAL A 15 21.00 18.93 -9.56
C VAL A 15 21.68 18.16 -8.42
N PHE A 16 22.84 18.62 -7.94
CA PHE A 16 23.53 18.08 -6.77
C PHE A 16 23.00 18.70 -5.47
N HIS A 17 22.72 17.86 -4.47
CA HIS A 17 22.47 18.31 -3.10
C HIS A 17 23.73 18.07 -2.27
N ILE A 18 24.49 19.14 -2.01
CA ILE A 18 25.79 19.05 -1.33
C ILE A 18 25.61 19.29 0.17
N GLY A 19 26.07 18.37 0.99
CA GLY A 19 26.07 18.45 2.44
C GLY A 19 27.46 18.67 3.02
N ASN A 20 27.55 19.21 4.23
CA ASN A 20 28.81 19.34 4.97
C ASN A 20 28.78 18.58 6.32
N HIS A 21 29.80 17.77 6.54
CA HIS A 21 30.10 17.07 7.78
C HIS A 21 31.47 17.50 8.32
N ASP A 22 31.49 17.85 9.59
CA ASP A 22 32.70 18.16 10.36
C ASP A 22 32.70 17.22 11.57
N SER A 23 33.68 16.32 11.62
CA SER A 23 33.83 15.31 12.68
C SER A 23 34.42 15.87 13.97
N THR A 24 35.00 17.08 13.94
CA THR A 24 35.57 17.75 15.11
C THR A 24 34.54 18.60 15.88
N ARG A 25 33.37 18.80 15.28
CA ARG A 25 32.31 19.64 15.83
C ARG A 25 31.61 18.97 17.02
N ASP A 26 31.63 19.67 18.16
CA ASP A 26 31.06 19.19 19.42
C ASP A 26 29.68 19.80 19.76
N VAL A 27 29.31 20.89 19.08
CA VAL A 27 28.03 21.60 19.29
C VAL A 27 27.36 21.94 17.96
N PRO A 28 26.02 22.08 17.90
CA PRO A 28 25.33 22.50 16.68
C PRO A 28 25.82 23.86 16.16
N LEU A 29 25.66 24.10 14.86
CA LEU A 29 25.98 25.39 14.26
C LEU A 29 25.00 26.46 14.76
N THR A 30 25.52 27.67 14.98
CA THR A 30 24.67 28.85 15.15
C THR A 30 24.00 29.24 13.83
N ASP A 31 22.88 29.98 13.89
CA ASP A 31 22.16 30.42 12.68
C ASP A 31 23.04 31.18 11.69
N LEU A 32 24.00 31.97 12.17
CA LEU A 32 24.97 32.70 11.34
C LEU A 32 25.95 31.75 10.64
N GLN A 33 26.47 30.75 11.36
CA GLN A 33 27.37 29.75 10.80
C GLN A 33 26.65 28.87 9.78
N TYR A 34 25.41 28.50 10.05
CA TYR A 34 24.59 27.75 9.11
C TYR A 34 24.26 28.58 7.86
N GLY A 35 23.87 29.85 8.03
CA GLY A 35 23.65 30.77 6.92
C GLY A 35 24.91 30.99 6.05
N HIS A 36 26.10 31.00 6.66
CA HIS A 36 27.36 31.07 5.92
C HIS A 36 27.56 29.86 5.00
N LEU A 37 27.31 28.64 5.51
CA LEU A 37 27.38 27.42 4.69
C LEU A 37 26.39 27.45 3.53
N LEU A 38 25.15 27.88 3.78
CA LEU A 38 24.12 28.01 2.73
C LEU A 38 24.57 28.94 1.60
N ASN A 39 25.17 30.09 1.95
CA ASN A 39 25.66 31.07 0.98
C ASN A 39 26.83 30.57 0.13
N GLN A 40 27.50 29.49 0.54
CA GLN A 40 28.60 28.87 -0.20
C GLN A 40 28.17 27.65 -1.01
N GLY A 41 26.86 27.41 -1.17
CA GLY A 41 26.34 26.32 -1.98
C GLY A 41 26.17 24.99 -1.23
N ILE A 42 26.28 24.99 0.10
CA ILE A 42 25.89 23.83 0.92
C ILE A 42 24.36 23.82 1.08
N SER A 43 23.72 22.69 0.82
CA SER A 43 22.27 22.50 0.94
C SER A 43 21.83 22.01 2.33
N PHE A 44 22.68 21.23 3.01
CA PHE A 44 22.40 20.69 4.34
C PHE A 44 23.69 20.47 5.14
N ALA A 45 23.59 20.34 6.46
CA ALA A 45 24.75 20.07 7.31
C ALA A 45 24.42 18.98 8.32
N THR A 46 25.44 18.27 8.80
CA THR A 46 25.25 17.37 9.93
C THR A 46 25.25 18.13 11.26
N THR A 47 24.71 17.55 12.33
CA THR A 47 24.85 18.09 13.69
C THR A 47 25.03 16.96 14.70
N PRO A 48 25.93 17.08 15.71
CA PRO A 48 25.98 16.11 16.80
C PRO A 48 24.72 16.22 17.67
N ILE A 49 24.23 15.08 18.19
CA ILE A 49 23.10 15.04 19.13
C ILE A 49 23.56 15.43 20.54
N THR A 50 24.72 14.92 20.95
CA THR A 50 25.35 15.18 22.26
C THR A 50 26.80 15.62 22.07
N ASN A 51 27.43 16.11 23.14
CA ASN A 51 28.75 16.72 23.11
C ASN A 51 29.81 15.97 23.95
N GLY A 52 31.02 16.52 24.05
CA GLY A 52 32.15 15.96 24.75
C GLY A 52 31.96 15.87 26.26
N HIS A 53 31.10 16.72 26.84
CA HIS A 53 30.71 16.61 28.25
C HIS A 53 29.95 15.31 28.50
N PHE A 54 28.98 14.99 27.63
CA PHE A 54 28.25 13.73 27.71
C PHE A 54 29.17 12.52 27.51
N LYS A 55 30.08 12.57 26.52
CA LYS A 55 31.11 11.54 26.31
C LYS A 55 31.91 11.29 27.60
N ALA A 56 32.48 12.34 28.19
CA ALA A 56 33.29 12.24 29.41
C ALA A 56 32.49 11.64 30.58
N ARG A 57 31.23 12.02 30.73
CA ARG A 57 30.33 11.48 31.76
C ARG A 57 30.09 9.96 31.58
N VAL A 58 29.84 9.52 30.35
CA VAL A 58 29.60 8.09 30.05
C VAL A 58 30.88 7.28 30.22
N PHE A 59 32.02 7.77 29.72
CA PHE A 59 33.32 7.10 29.89
C PHE A 59 33.68 6.94 31.36
N LYS A 60 33.46 7.97 32.18
CA LYS A 60 33.67 7.89 33.63
C LYS A 60 32.78 6.84 34.28
N LEU A 61 31.48 6.82 33.96
CA LEU A 61 30.54 5.83 34.50
C LEU A 61 30.98 4.39 34.19
N VAL A 62 31.37 4.12 32.94
CA VAL A 62 31.83 2.79 32.51
C VAL A 62 33.17 2.45 33.16
N SER A 63 34.12 3.38 33.20
CA SER A 63 35.44 3.18 33.82
C SER A 63 35.34 2.89 35.31
N ASP A 64 34.56 3.67 36.06
CA ASP A 64 34.32 3.48 37.50
C ASP A 64 33.67 2.11 37.76
N HIS A 65 32.72 1.70 36.93
CA HIS A 65 32.07 0.40 37.05
C HIS A 65 33.01 -0.77 36.72
N LEU A 66 33.80 -0.68 35.65
CA LEU A 66 34.79 -1.70 35.30
C LEU A 66 35.88 -1.82 36.38
N ALA A 67 36.34 -0.70 36.94
CA ALA A 67 37.31 -0.70 38.03
C ALA A 67 36.73 -1.30 39.33
N PHE A 68 35.44 -1.08 39.59
CA PHE A 68 34.74 -1.71 40.72
C PHE A 68 34.65 -3.24 40.57
N LEU A 69 34.37 -3.73 39.37
CA LEU A 69 34.36 -5.17 39.08
C LEU A 69 35.75 -5.80 39.26
N ASP A 70 36.79 -5.13 38.75
CA ASP A 70 38.20 -5.53 38.89
C ASP A 70 38.62 -5.61 40.37
N GLN A 71 38.21 -4.66 41.21
CA GLN A 71 38.48 -4.68 42.66
C GLN A 71 37.81 -5.84 43.42
N LYS A 72 36.80 -6.49 42.83
CA LYS A 72 36.06 -7.60 43.45
C LYS A 72 36.43 -8.96 42.86
N ASP A 73 37.41 -9.03 41.95
CA ASP A 73 37.70 -10.22 41.14
C ASP A 73 36.45 -10.77 40.41
N GLU A 74 35.50 -9.88 40.07
CA GLU A 74 34.26 -10.23 39.38
C GLU A 74 34.42 -9.92 37.88
N THR A 75 34.00 -10.83 36.99
CA THR A 75 33.96 -10.58 35.55
C THR A 75 32.62 -9.96 35.14
N ALA A 76 32.61 -9.22 34.03
CA ALA A 76 31.37 -8.69 33.45
C ALA A 76 30.34 -9.82 33.26
N THR A 77 29.11 -9.60 33.72
CA THR A 77 28.02 -10.60 33.71
C THR A 77 27.78 -11.15 32.31
N SER A 78 27.84 -12.48 32.17
CA SER A 78 27.49 -13.21 30.94
C SER A 78 26.10 -13.84 31.07
N THR A 79 25.55 -14.37 29.97
CA THR A 79 24.29 -15.16 29.96
C THR A 79 24.30 -16.35 30.92
N THR A 80 25.48 -16.76 31.43
CA THR A 80 25.65 -17.91 32.33
C THR A 80 25.70 -17.51 33.82
N THR A 81 25.91 -16.23 34.15
CA THR A 81 26.09 -15.75 35.54
C THR A 81 25.50 -14.35 35.75
N SER A 82 24.29 -14.27 36.33
CA SER A 82 23.64 -13.00 36.70
C SER A 82 23.82 -12.67 38.18
N PHE A 83 25.02 -12.20 38.57
CA PHE A 83 25.28 -11.86 39.98
C PHE A 83 24.98 -10.40 40.34
N ARG A 84 24.95 -9.44 39.40
CA ARG A 84 24.66 -8.01 39.67
C ARG A 84 23.93 -7.28 38.53
N ALA A 85 23.29 -6.15 38.88
CA ALA A 85 22.61 -5.25 37.94
C ALA A 85 23.62 -4.40 37.14
N GLU A 86 23.33 -4.20 35.86
CA GLU A 86 24.10 -3.35 34.94
C GLU A 86 24.05 -1.86 35.35
N PRO A 87 25.09 -1.05 35.01
CA PRO A 87 25.05 0.39 35.23
C PRO A 87 23.93 1.03 34.41
N ILE A 88 23.17 1.93 35.03
CA ILE A 88 22.08 2.69 34.40
C ILE A 88 22.60 4.08 34.04
N LEU A 89 22.44 4.48 32.78
CA LEU A 89 22.81 5.80 32.31
C LEU A 89 21.72 6.83 32.68
N PRO A 90 22.03 7.90 33.44
CA PRO A 90 21.06 8.96 33.73
C PRO A 90 20.61 9.74 32.48
N PRO A 91 19.44 10.40 32.52
CA PRO A 91 18.93 11.21 31.40
C PRO A 91 19.88 12.32 30.94
N LEU A 92 19.63 12.83 29.73
CA LEU A 92 20.34 14.01 29.20
C LEU A 92 20.00 15.26 30.02
N THR A 93 21.00 16.12 30.20
CA THR A 93 20.91 17.44 30.83
C THR A 93 21.28 18.51 29.79
N PRO A 94 20.96 19.80 30.04
CA PRO A 94 21.35 20.88 29.13
C PRO A 94 22.86 21.02 28.88
N GLN A 95 23.71 20.44 29.73
CA GLN A 95 25.16 20.43 29.51
C GLN A 95 25.62 19.34 28.55
N ASP A 96 24.80 18.31 28.31
CA ASP A 96 25.14 17.14 27.50
C ASP A 96 24.81 17.32 26.01
N THR A 97 23.99 18.32 25.67
CA THR A 97 23.53 18.57 24.31
C THR A 97 23.33 20.07 24.06
N GLY A 98 23.86 20.55 22.95
CA GLY A 98 23.55 21.88 22.42
C GLY A 98 22.36 21.87 21.45
N MET A 99 21.81 20.70 21.13
CA MET A 99 20.72 20.54 20.17
C MET A 99 19.40 20.99 20.80
N PHE A 100 18.68 21.85 20.07
CA PHE A 100 17.43 22.45 20.53
C PHE A 100 16.43 22.56 19.37
N PRO A 101 15.11 22.42 19.60
CA PRO A 101 14.11 22.60 18.54
C PRO A 101 14.19 24.00 17.92
N SER A 102 14.43 24.09 16.61
CA SER A 102 14.52 25.36 15.87
C SER A 102 14.06 25.18 14.41
N PRO A 103 13.78 26.25 13.65
CA PRO A 103 13.41 26.12 12.23
C PRO A 103 14.47 25.38 11.39
N ALA A 104 15.76 25.58 11.71
CA ALA A 104 16.87 24.91 11.05
C ALA A 104 17.00 23.42 11.42
N ILE A 105 16.34 22.95 12.48
CA ILE A 105 16.46 21.55 12.94
C ILE A 105 16.02 20.54 11.87
N THR A 106 15.08 20.95 11.01
CA THR A 106 14.51 20.09 9.96
C THR A 106 15.42 19.95 8.74
N THR A 107 16.42 20.82 8.60
CA THR A 107 17.41 20.78 7.52
C THR A 107 18.73 20.12 7.94
N TYR A 108 18.93 19.90 9.24
CA TYR A 108 20.07 19.14 9.75
C TYR A 108 19.87 17.63 9.62
N THR A 109 20.99 16.93 9.45
CA THR A 109 21.09 15.48 9.66
C THR A 109 21.80 15.24 10.99
N ALA A 110 21.12 14.61 11.95
CA ALA A 110 21.72 14.31 13.24
C ALA A 110 22.76 13.19 13.10
N VAL A 111 23.85 13.26 13.86
CA VAL A 111 24.88 12.22 13.94
C VAL A 111 24.90 11.67 15.35
N VAL A 112 24.70 10.37 15.47
CA VAL A 112 24.83 9.63 16.72
C VAL A 112 26.30 9.60 17.13
N SER A 113 26.55 9.70 18.43
CA SER A 113 27.89 9.65 19.02
C SER A 113 28.74 8.50 18.44
N PRO A 114 29.82 8.78 17.67
CA PRO A 114 30.60 7.75 16.98
C PRO A 114 31.47 6.90 17.91
N TRP A 115 31.58 7.28 19.19
CA TRP A 115 32.38 6.60 20.21
C TRP A 115 31.64 5.44 20.89
N ILE A 116 30.35 5.24 20.62
CA ILE A 116 29.60 4.07 21.10
C ILE A 116 30.05 2.81 20.34
N ASP A 117 29.98 1.65 21.00
CA ASP A 117 30.31 0.37 20.35
C ASP A 117 29.19 -0.66 20.59
N LEU A 118 28.22 -0.66 19.67
CA LEU A 118 27.10 -1.59 19.66
C LEU A 118 27.51 -3.03 19.31
N SER A 119 28.73 -3.21 18.81
CA SER A 119 29.28 -4.51 18.41
C SER A 119 30.22 -5.13 19.46
N SER A 120 30.41 -4.46 20.60
CA SER A 120 31.36 -4.88 21.63
C SER A 120 31.02 -6.27 22.17
N LYS A 121 32.06 -7.11 22.32
CA LYS A 121 31.94 -8.42 22.97
C LYS A 121 31.75 -8.29 24.49
N ASN A 122 32.04 -7.13 25.08
CA ASN A 122 31.77 -6.87 26.48
C ASN A 122 30.29 -6.46 26.65
N PRO A 123 29.47 -7.26 27.37
CA PRO A 123 28.03 -7.04 27.48
C PRO A 123 27.69 -5.70 28.16
N ILE A 124 28.54 -5.20 29.07
CA ILE A 124 28.34 -3.91 29.73
C ILE A 124 28.52 -2.76 28.73
N ILE A 125 29.57 -2.84 27.91
CA ILE A 125 29.85 -1.82 26.88
C ILE A 125 28.75 -1.81 25.82
N ALA A 126 28.31 -2.99 25.37
CA ALA A 126 27.21 -3.10 24.42
C ALA A 126 25.89 -2.56 25.01
N SER A 127 25.59 -2.87 26.28
CA SER A 127 24.38 -2.38 26.97
C SER A 127 24.39 -0.86 27.15
N ILE A 128 25.50 -0.28 27.62
CA ILE A 128 25.62 1.18 27.76
C ILE A 128 25.59 1.88 26.40
N SER A 129 26.28 1.35 25.39
CA SER A 129 26.24 1.90 24.02
C SER A 129 24.81 1.95 23.47
N ARG A 130 24.02 0.91 23.76
CA ARG A 130 22.59 0.86 23.40
C ARG A 130 21.75 1.86 24.19
N GLN A 131 22.00 2.03 25.50
CA GLN A 131 21.33 3.05 26.31
C GLN A 131 21.61 4.47 25.79
N VAL A 132 22.87 4.75 25.41
CA VAL A 132 23.27 6.02 24.77
C VAL A 132 22.50 6.22 23.47
N LEU A 133 22.52 5.23 22.57
CA LEU A 133 21.79 5.27 21.29
C LEU A 133 20.31 5.60 21.52
N HIS A 134 19.66 4.96 22.49
CA HIS A 134 18.25 5.21 22.80
C HIS A 134 17.99 6.62 23.32
N LEU A 135 18.85 7.16 24.19
CA LEU A 135 18.71 8.53 24.69
C LEU A 135 18.87 9.55 23.56
N GLU A 136 19.87 9.36 22.71
CA GLU A 136 20.13 10.25 21.57
C GLU A 136 18.99 10.23 20.55
N ILE A 137 18.50 9.06 20.18
CA ILE A 137 17.37 8.92 19.25
C ILE A 137 16.11 9.56 19.82
N ASN A 138 15.78 9.30 21.09
CA ASN A 138 14.61 9.90 21.73
C ASN A 138 14.69 11.42 21.72
N TYR A 139 15.85 11.99 22.03
CA TYR A 139 16.05 13.42 22.05
C TYR A 139 16.02 14.03 20.64
N ALA A 140 16.64 13.38 19.65
CA ALA A 140 16.57 13.80 18.25
C ALA A 140 15.14 13.78 17.70
N ASN A 141 14.35 12.74 18.04
CA ASN A 141 12.94 12.64 17.68
C ASN A 141 12.12 13.76 18.34
N PHE A 142 12.38 14.08 19.62
CA PHE A 142 11.76 15.22 20.30
C PHE A 142 12.11 16.56 19.63
N CYS A 143 13.36 16.75 19.19
CA CYS A 143 13.78 17.95 18.50
C CYS A 143 13.22 18.11 17.08
N GLY A 144 12.65 17.04 16.48
CA GLY A 144 12.04 17.09 15.16
C GLY A 144 13.02 16.96 13.99
N VAL A 145 14.19 16.36 14.22
CA VAL A 145 15.13 15.98 13.14
C VAL A 145 14.45 14.94 12.23
N ARG A 146 14.79 14.90 10.93
CA ARG A 146 14.23 13.93 9.97
C ARG A 146 15.10 12.69 9.75
N SER A 147 16.41 12.87 9.80
CA SER A 147 17.39 11.84 9.44
C SER A 147 18.50 11.76 10.48
N ILE A 148 18.90 10.53 10.85
CA ILE A 148 20.01 10.29 11.76
C ILE A 148 21.05 9.39 11.09
N ILE A 149 22.33 9.69 11.31
CA ILE A 149 23.45 8.86 10.91
C ILE A 149 23.94 8.06 12.13
N ILE A 150 23.99 6.75 12.00
CA ILE A 150 24.62 5.82 12.94
C ILE A 150 25.91 5.32 12.29
N ALA A 151 27.04 5.42 13.01
CA ALA A 151 28.29 4.83 12.56
C ALA A 151 28.12 3.31 12.34
N GLY A 152 28.55 2.81 11.19
CA GLY A 152 28.49 1.39 10.86
C GLY A 152 29.37 0.55 11.79
N PRO A 153 29.20 -0.78 11.77
CA PRO A 153 30.03 -1.67 12.58
C PRO A 153 31.52 -1.49 12.24
N PRO A 154 32.44 -1.50 13.22
CA PRO A 154 33.87 -1.31 12.97
C PRO A 154 34.55 -2.53 12.34
N ARG A 155 33.93 -3.71 12.43
CA ARG A 155 34.43 -4.99 11.89
C ARG A 155 33.32 -5.70 11.12
N ASP A 156 33.69 -6.37 10.04
CA ASP A 156 32.75 -7.02 9.13
C ASP A 156 32.47 -8.48 9.54
N SER A 157 31.41 -9.06 8.97
CA SER A 157 30.85 -10.38 9.27
C SER A 157 31.82 -11.58 9.12
N CYS A 158 32.89 -11.42 8.34
CA CYS A 158 33.52 -12.55 7.66
C CYS A 158 34.62 -13.28 8.43
N ASN A 159 35.07 -12.85 9.62
CA ASN A 159 36.28 -13.49 10.20
C ASN A 159 36.43 -13.65 11.72
N ASN A 160 35.39 -13.48 12.57
CA ASN A 160 35.51 -13.91 13.99
C ASN A 160 34.17 -14.01 14.77
N GLY A 161 33.13 -14.49 14.08
CA GLY A 161 31.80 -14.73 14.64
C GLY A 161 30.85 -13.57 14.41
N SER A 162 29.68 -13.88 13.84
CA SER A 162 28.57 -12.96 13.52
C SER A 162 27.97 -12.25 14.74
N GLN A 163 28.40 -12.57 15.97
CA GLN A 163 27.78 -12.09 17.21
C GLN A 163 27.75 -10.57 17.31
N GLY A 164 28.87 -9.88 17.05
CA GLY A 164 28.93 -8.41 17.16
C GLY A 164 28.02 -7.70 16.15
N LEU A 165 27.97 -8.21 14.91
CA LEU A 165 27.13 -7.65 13.85
C LEU A 165 25.63 -7.91 14.10
N ILE A 166 25.27 -9.08 14.64
CA ILE A 166 23.89 -9.37 15.05
C ILE A 166 23.45 -8.42 16.17
N GLN A 167 24.30 -8.17 17.17
CA GLN A 167 23.98 -7.22 18.25
C GLN A 167 23.80 -5.80 17.72
N PHE A 168 24.68 -5.35 16.81
CA PHE A 168 24.52 -4.08 16.10
C PHE A 168 23.17 -4.02 15.37
N SER A 169 22.85 -5.05 14.59
CA SER A 169 21.62 -5.11 13.80
C SER A 169 20.36 -5.09 14.67
N ARG A 170 20.40 -5.78 15.82
CA ARG A 170 19.33 -5.75 16.81
C ARG A 170 19.17 -4.37 17.43
N ALA A 171 20.26 -3.68 17.78
CA ALA A 171 20.21 -2.32 18.31
C ALA A 171 19.60 -1.34 17.30
N VAL A 172 19.92 -1.47 16.01
CA VAL A 172 19.28 -0.70 14.93
C VAL A 172 17.78 -1.02 14.81
N HIS A 173 17.38 -2.29 14.95
CA HIS A 173 15.97 -2.67 14.95
C HIS A 173 15.19 -2.07 16.14
N GLU A 174 15.77 -2.07 17.34
CA GLU A 174 15.21 -1.41 18.53
C GLU A 174 15.11 0.12 18.30
N ALA A 175 16.16 0.74 17.76
CA ALA A 175 16.21 2.15 17.39
C ALA A 175 15.09 2.56 16.40
N LEU A 176 14.82 1.75 15.37
CA LEU A 176 13.72 1.97 14.42
C LEU A 176 12.35 2.03 15.11
N THR A 177 12.17 1.29 16.21
CA THR A 177 10.91 1.28 16.99
C THR A 177 10.77 2.54 17.84
N ILE A 178 11.89 3.02 18.41
CA ILE A 178 11.93 4.21 19.26
C ILE A 178 11.71 5.49 18.45
N GLY A 179 12.43 5.64 17.34
CA GLY A 179 12.34 6.81 16.45
C GLY A 179 11.33 6.59 15.33
N ASN A 180 10.04 6.61 15.62
CA ASN A 180 8.99 6.27 14.64
C ASN A 180 8.87 7.22 13.44
N CYS A 181 9.31 8.47 13.57
CA CYS A 181 9.29 9.47 12.50
C CYS A 181 10.67 9.71 11.85
N LEU A 182 11.72 9.02 12.32
CA LEU A 182 13.09 9.21 11.85
C LEU A 182 13.44 8.26 10.70
N SER A 183 14.27 8.76 9.78
CA SER A 183 15.02 7.96 8.83
C SER A 183 16.40 7.62 9.41
N PHE A 184 16.80 6.36 9.31
CA PHE A 184 18.06 5.85 9.87
C PHE A 184 19.05 5.58 8.76
N LEU A 185 20.23 6.16 8.85
CA LEU A 185 21.31 6.00 7.88
C LEU A 185 22.46 5.28 8.54
N ILE A 186 22.82 4.11 8.02
CA ILE A 186 24.02 3.40 8.46
C ILE A 186 25.20 3.92 7.65
N HIS A 187 26.16 4.55 8.31
CA HIS A 187 27.37 5.06 7.67
C HIS A 187 28.41 3.95 7.54
N ILE A 188 28.55 3.40 6.34
CA ILE A 188 29.38 2.22 6.06
C ILE A 188 30.30 2.49 4.86
N PRO A 189 31.57 2.04 4.89
CA PRO A 189 32.42 2.09 3.71
C PRO A 189 31.93 1.15 2.61
N MET A 190 32.19 1.52 1.36
CA MET A 190 31.97 0.63 0.21
C MET A 190 32.81 -0.64 0.30
N CYS A 191 34.07 -0.49 0.70
CA CYS A 191 35.03 -1.56 0.98
C CYS A 191 36.05 -1.04 2.02
N ARG A 192 36.62 -1.93 2.85
CA ARG A 192 37.66 -1.56 3.82
C ARG A 192 38.99 -1.30 3.11
N GLU A 193 39.64 -0.18 3.42
CA GLU A 193 40.98 0.13 2.93
C GLU A 193 42.04 -0.18 4.01
N PRO A 194 43.23 -0.71 3.66
CA PRO A 194 44.27 -1.09 4.64
C PRO A 194 44.83 0.05 5.50
N GLN A 195 44.54 1.31 5.13
CA GLN A 195 45.06 2.53 5.76
C GLN A 195 43.98 3.34 6.50
N ASP A 196 42.77 2.80 6.73
CA ASP A 196 41.68 3.52 7.41
C ASP A 196 42.03 3.69 8.92
N HIS A 197 42.88 4.68 9.22
CA HIS A 197 43.45 5.00 10.53
C HIS A 197 42.67 6.11 11.27
N ASP A 198 41.39 6.31 10.97
CA ASP A 198 40.51 7.15 11.78
C ASP A 198 40.11 6.39 13.06
N SER A 199 41.07 6.19 13.96
CA SER A 199 40.82 5.53 15.25
C SER A 199 40.13 6.52 16.20
N ILE A 200 38.83 6.71 16.03
CA ILE A 200 37.97 7.35 17.03
C ILE A 200 38.05 6.49 18.30
N GLU A 201 38.38 7.11 19.43
CA GLU A 201 38.36 6.44 20.72
C GLU A 201 36.92 6.00 21.05
N THR A 202 36.70 4.69 21.09
CA THR A 202 35.40 4.09 21.44
C THR A 202 35.37 3.62 22.90
N LEU A 203 34.18 3.36 23.45
CA LEU A 203 34.03 2.78 24.79
C LEU A 203 34.82 1.48 25.00
N SER A 204 35.05 0.72 23.91
CA SER A 204 35.85 -0.51 23.95
C SER A 204 37.33 -0.26 24.27
N SER A 205 37.83 0.97 24.18
CA SER A 205 39.18 1.33 24.65
C SER A 205 39.37 1.14 26.16
N LEU A 206 38.28 1.13 26.94
CA LEU A 206 38.30 0.90 28.38
C LEU A 206 38.50 -0.57 28.76
N ASN A 207 38.46 -1.50 27.79
CA ASN A 207 38.61 -2.92 28.04
C ASN A 207 40.09 -3.33 28.08
N ARG A 208 40.58 -3.87 29.20
CA ARG A 208 42.00 -4.29 29.36
C ARG A 208 42.38 -5.56 28.61
N GLN A 209 41.41 -6.40 28.21
CA GLN A 209 41.67 -7.56 27.36
C GLN A 209 41.94 -7.10 25.93
N SER A 210 43.18 -6.72 25.66
CA SER A 210 43.69 -6.56 24.31
C SER A 210 43.61 -7.92 23.61
N PHE A 211 42.57 -8.14 22.81
CA PHE A 211 42.60 -9.21 21.83
C PHE A 211 43.54 -8.77 20.71
N ASP A 212 44.79 -9.23 20.84
CA ASP A 212 45.85 -9.18 19.85
C ASP A 212 45.50 -10.12 18.70
N ASP A 213 44.45 -9.79 17.93
CA ASP A 213 44.09 -10.51 16.70
C ASP A 213 44.83 -9.90 15.52
N LYS A 214 46.15 -10.12 15.48
CA LYS A 214 46.91 -10.02 14.23
C LYS A 214 46.67 -11.28 13.39
N SER A 215 45.42 -11.55 13.02
CA SER A 215 45.15 -12.54 11.98
C SER A 215 45.44 -11.92 10.62
N LYS A 216 46.21 -12.61 9.77
CA LYS A 216 46.45 -12.23 8.37
C LYS A 216 45.09 -12.09 7.66
N HIS A 217 44.62 -10.85 7.51
CA HIS A 217 43.35 -10.53 6.90
C HIS A 217 43.40 -10.82 5.39
N VAL A 218 42.43 -11.60 4.92
CA VAL A 218 42.05 -11.61 3.51
C VAL A 218 40.91 -10.59 3.41
N ASP A 219 41.19 -9.44 2.83
CA ASP A 219 40.22 -8.36 2.66
C ASP A 219 39.23 -8.73 1.54
N ASP A 220 38.13 -9.39 1.91
CA ASP A 220 37.01 -9.59 0.98
C ASP A 220 36.35 -8.25 0.71
N VAL A 221 36.38 -7.82 -0.56
CA VAL A 221 35.85 -6.54 -1.05
C VAL A 221 34.32 -6.45 -0.85
N PHE A 222 33.59 -7.57 -0.75
CA PHE A 222 32.13 -7.61 -0.55
C PHE A 222 31.70 -7.63 0.93
N SER A 223 32.63 -7.79 1.86
CA SER A 223 32.35 -7.92 3.30
C SER A 223 31.50 -6.81 3.92
N CYS A 224 31.72 -5.56 3.49
CA CYS A 224 30.93 -4.40 3.92
C CYS A 224 29.48 -4.49 3.40
N TRP A 225 29.28 -4.89 2.14
CA TRP A 225 27.95 -5.08 1.57
C TRP A 225 27.21 -6.24 2.23
N GLU A 226 27.89 -7.35 2.54
CA GLU A 226 27.30 -8.46 3.29
C GLU A 226 26.88 -8.03 4.70
N SER A 227 27.70 -7.19 5.36
CA SER A 227 27.37 -6.64 6.67
C SER A 227 26.11 -5.77 6.61
N TRP A 228 25.98 -4.91 5.59
CA TRP A 228 24.75 -4.18 5.31
C TRP A 228 23.56 -5.12 5.04
N HIS A 229 23.76 -6.16 4.24
CA HIS A 229 22.71 -7.13 3.94
C HIS A 229 22.19 -7.82 5.21
N GLN A 230 23.06 -8.18 6.15
CA GLN A 230 22.66 -8.72 7.45
C GLN A 230 21.84 -7.70 8.27
N ILE A 231 22.29 -6.44 8.32
CA ILE A 231 21.61 -5.37 9.07
C ILE A 231 20.18 -5.17 8.55
N ARG A 232 20.01 -4.97 7.22
CA ARG A 232 18.68 -4.77 6.63
C ARG A 232 17.78 -6.01 6.76
N THR A 233 18.36 -7.21 6.76
CA THR A 233 17.61 -8.47 6.89
C THR A 233 17.03 -8.59 8.29
N VAL A 234 17.83 -8.36 9.33
CA VAL A 234 17.36 -8.33 10.74
C VAL A 234 16.32 -7.23 10.94
N CYS A 235 16.50 -6.07 10.28
CA CYS A 235 15.56 -4.97 10.32
C CYS A 235 14.33 -5.17 9.40
N ARG A 236 14.17 -6.36 8.77
CA ARG A 236 13.05 -6.72 7.89
C ARG A 236 12.82 -5.72 6.77
N TYR A 237 13.90 -5.30 6.10
CA TYR A 237 13.86 -4.41 4.94
C TYR A 237 13.03 -3.12 5.18
N ASN A 238 13.13 -2.55 6.38
CA ASN A 238 12.37 -1.36 6.76
C ASN A 238 12.61 -0.19 5.79
N LEU A 239 11.54 0.41 5.26
CA LEU A 239 11.60 1.52 4.30
C LEU A 239 12.22 2.82 4.84
N ARG A 240 12.45 2.93 6.17
CA ARG A 240 13.13 4.06 6.82
C ARG A 240 14.62 3.81 7.05
N LEU A 241 15.14 2.66 6.65
CA LEU A 241 16.54 2.29 6.83
C LEU A 241 17.30 2.48 5.51
N PHE A 242 18.31 3.34 5.54
CA PHE A 242 19.11 3.75 4.39
C PHE A 242 20.61 3.59 4.66
N VAL A 243 21.40 3.76 3.59
CA VAL A 243 22.86 3.74 3.64
C VAL A 243 23.42 5.15 3.44
N ALA A 244 24.35 5.56 4.29
CA ALA A 244 25.31 6.61 3.96
C ALA A 244 26.61 5.92 3.53
N LEU A 245 26.90 5.90 2.24
CA LEU A 245 27.97 5.10 1.66
C LEU A 245 29.26 5.92 1.56
N LYS A 246 30.31 5.51 2.27
CA LYS A 246 31.64 6.13 2.15
C LYS A 246 32.36 5.63 0.90
N LEU A 247 32.67 6.57 0.00
CA LEU A 247 33.41 6.29 -1.22
C LEU A 247 34.90 6.05 -0.87
N PRO A 248 35.51 4.99 -1.41
CA PRO A 248 36.91 4.67 -1.16
C PRO A 248 37.84 5.56 -1.98
N ARG A 249 39.11 5.68 -1.61
CA ARG A 249 40.10 6.42 -2.42
C ARG A 249 40.29 5.79 -3.80
N LEU A 250 40.26 4.47 -3.88
CA LEU A 250 40.31 3.69 -5.12
C LEU A 250 39.00 2.94 -5.33
N MET A 251 38.30 3.24 -6.43
CA MET A 251 37.03 2.60 -6.77
C MET A 251 37.20 1.09 -7.04
N PRO A 252 36.35 0.22 -6.48
CA PRO A 252 36.39 -1.23 -6.70
C PRO A 252 35.80 -1.62 -8.06
N GLU A 253 35.74 -2.93 -8.33
CA GLU A 253 35.16 -3.49 -9.56
C GLU A 253 33.68 -3.11 -9.74
N LYS A 254 33.20 -3.12 -11.00
CA LYS A 254 31.84 -2.67 -11.35
C LYS A 254 30.74 -3.52 -10.71
N GLU A 255 31.03 -4.78 -10.43
CA GLU A 255 30.15 -5.72 -9.76
C GLU A 255 29.77 -5.19 -8.37
N LEU A 256 30.74 -4.79 -7.55
CA LEU A 256 30.45 -4.21 -6.23
C LEU A 256 29.73 -2.86 -6.34
N GLN A 257 30.13 -2.02 -7.30
CA GLN A 257 29.43 -0.74 -7.53
C GLN A 257 27.96 -0.96 -7.89
N SER A 258 27.65 -1.96 -8.71
CA SER A 258 26.28 -2.31 -9.11
C SER A 258 25.46 -2.84 -7.94
N ARG A 259 26.08 -3.62 -7.02
CA ARG A 259 25.42 -4.03 -5.77
C ARG A 259 24.95 -2.83 -4.96
N TRP A 260 25.83 -1.87 -4.72
CA TRP A 260 25.50 -0.66 -3.96
C TRP A 260 24.51 0.25 -4.68
N PHE A 261 24.54 0.30 -6.02
CA PHE A 261 23.55 1.05 -6.80
C PHE A 261 22.11 0.53 -6.61
N ALA A 262 21.95 -0.78 -6.36
CA ALA A 262 20.65 -1.38 -6.06
C ALA A 262 20.16 -1.11 -4.61
N GLU A 263 21.04 -0.66 -3.72
CA GLU A 263 20.73 -0.43 -2.31
C GLU A 263 20.07 0.95 -2.07
N PRO A 264 19.32 1.13 -0.96
CA PRO A 264 18.71 2.41 -0.60
C PRO A 264 19.76 3.41 -0.08
N VAL A 265 20.65 3.88 -0.96
CA VAL A 265 21.69 4.86 -0.66
C VAL A 265 21.08 6.25 -0.58
N HIS A 266 21.24 6.90 0.58
CA HIS A 266 20.73 8.24 0.84
C HIS A 266 21.83 9.31 0.78
N TYR A 267 23.07 8.95 1.17
CA TYR A 267 24.24 9.81 0.99
C TYR A 267 25.41 9.07 0.36
N LEU A 268 26.12 9.74 -0.54
CA LEU A 268 27.48 9.39 -0.93
C LEU A 268 28.43 10.29 -0.14
N THR A 269 29.19 9.72 0.79
CA THR A 269 30.10 10.49 1.65
C THR A 269 31.49 10.52 1.04
N ILE A 270 32.05 11.72 0.86
CA ILE A 270 33.33 11.96 0.20
C ILE A 270 34.29 12.60 1.21
N ASN A 271 35.36 11.89 1.54
CA ASN A 271 36.44 12.38 2.40
C ASN A 271 37.49 13.18 1.61
N SER A 272 38.40 13.86 2.33
CA SER A 272 39.48 14.66 1.76
C SER A 272 40.45 13.86 0.89
N ASP A 273 40.72 12.62 1.27
CA ASP A 273 41.66 11.70 0.63
C ASP A 273 41.14 11.11 -0.70
N VAL A 274 39.83 11.20 -0.96
CA VAL A 274 39.21 10.80 -2.24
C VAL A 274 39.55 11.79 -3.36
N PHE A 275 39.76 13.06 -3.02
CA PHE A 275 40.11 14.10 -4.00
C PHE A 275 41.59 13.97 -4.41
N GLN A 276 41.81 13.98 -5.72
CA GLN A 276 43.14 14.03 -6.33
C GLN A 276 43.44 15.45 -6.77
N THR A 277 44.71 15.84 -6.83
CA THR A 277 45.11 17.16 -7.32
C THR A 277 45.38 17.10 -8.82
N ASN A 278 44.74 17.98 -9.61
CA ASN A 278 45.01 18.07 -11.04
C ASN A 278 46.36 18.78 -11.31
N LYS A 279 46.78 18.84 -12.60
CA LYS A 279 48.04 19.51 -12.99
C LYS A 279 48.14 20.98 -12.57
N SER A 280 47.00 21.64 -12.36
CA SER A 280 46.90 23.05 -11.99
C SER A 280 46.73 23.26 -10.47
N GLY A 281 46.75 22.21 -9.66
CA GLY A 281 46.64 22.30 -8.20
C GLY A 281 45.21 22.26 -7.65
N TYR A 282 44.18 22.08 -8.48
CA TYR A 282 42.78 22.02 -8.03
C TYR A 282 42.34 20.60 -7.67
N PRO A 283 41.42 20.43 -6.69
CA PRO A 283 40.86 19.13 -6.34
C PRO A 283 39.96 18.61 -7.46
N CYS A 284 40.10 17.32 -7.79
CA CYS A 284 39.26 16.62 -8.75
C CYS A 284 39.03 15.16 -8.35
N LEU A 285 37.90 14.60 -8.76
CA LEU A 285 37.58 13.19 -8.60
C LEU A 285 38.05 12.39 -9.81
N SER A 286 38.43 11.13 -9.62
CA SER A 286 38.76 10.24 -10.74
C SER A 286 37.54 9.97 -11.64
N LYS A 287 37.77 9.55 -12.89
CA LYS A 287 36.68 9.27 -13.84
C LYS A 287 35.67 8.24 -13.31
N TYR A 288 36.13 7.23 -12.58
CA TYR A 288 35.26 6.21 -11.99
C TYR A 288 34.32 6.77 -10.90
N HIS A 289 34.81 7.70 -10.08
CA HIS A 289 33.96 8.41 -9.12
C HIS A 289 32.91 9.27 -9.83
N GLN A 290 33.32 9.99 -10.88
CA GLN A 290 32.40 10.81 -11.68
C GLN A 290 31.31 9.93 -12.31
N GLU A 291 31.67 8.80 -12.91
CA GLU A 291 30.72 7.85 -13.51
C GLU A 291 29.71 7.32 -12.47
N MET A 292 30.16 6.95 -11.28
CA MET A 292 29.29 6.48 -10.21
C MET A 292 28.33 7.58 -9.73
N ILE A 293 28.83 8.80 -9.49
CA ILE A 293 28.00 9.94 -9.08
C ILE A 293 26.93 10.21 -10.14
N VAL A 294 27.33 10.30 -11.41
CA VAL A 294 26.39 10.53 -12.53
C VAL A 294 25.33 9.44 -12.58
N ALA A 295 25.68 8.16 -12.39
CA ALA A 295 24.72 7.07 -12.37
C ALA A 295 23.69 7.24 -11.24
N HIS A 296 24.12 7.57 -10.02
CA HIS A 296 23.23 7.76 -8.87
C HIS A 296 22.31 8.99 -9.01
N MET A 297 22.77 10.02 -9.73
CA MET A 297 21.98 11.25 -9.92
C MET A 297 20.83 11.07 -10.90
N ARG A 298 20.78 9.94 -11.61
CA ARG A 298 19.63 9.53 -12.45
C ARG A 298 18.55 8.77 -11.68
N LEU A 299 18.78 8.43 -10.40
CA LEU A 299 17.77 7.83 -9.53
C LEU A 299 16.66 8.84 -9.20
N LYS A 300 15.41 8.38 -9.16
CA LYS A 300 14.24 9.14 -8.69
C LYS A 300 14.48 9.75 -7.30
N ALA A 301 15.09 8.96 -6.41
CA ALA A 301 15.57 9.41 -5.11
C ALA A 301 17.10 9.51 -5.15
N LYS A 302 17.62 10.60 -5.71
CA LYS A 302 19.06 10.84 -5.81
C LYS A 302 19.69 11.03 -4.42
N PRO A 303 20.84 10.38 -4.13
CA PRO A 303 21.53 10.57 -2.87
C PRO A 303 22.15 11.97 -2.78
N GLY A 304 22.24 12.53 -1.58
CA GLY A 304 23.02 13.74 -1.32
C GLY A 304 24.53 13.44 -1.35
N LEU A 305 25.34 14.41 -1.77
CA LEU A 305 26.80 14.33 -1.70
C LEU A 305 27.25 14.94 -0.37
N LEU A 306 27.67 14.11 0.60
CA LEU A 306 28.10 14.58 1.91
C LEU A 306 29.63 14.74 1.95
N LEU A 307 30.11 15.98 2.00
CA LEU A 307 31.53 16.27 2.15
C LEU A 307 31.94 16.14 3.61
N CYS A 308 32.87 15.23 3.89
CA CYS A 308 33.34 14.93 5.25
C CYS A 308 34.73 15.55 5.47
N ASN A 309 34.83 16.46 6.44
CA ASN A 309 36.06 17.16 6.82
C ASN A 309 36.70 17.94 5.66
N VAL A 310 35.87 18.31 4.68
CA VAL A 310 36.23 19.08 3.48
C VAL A 310 35.10 20.06 3.23
N GLY A 311 35.46 21.25 2.76
CA GLY A 311 34.49 22.31 2.51
C GLY A 311 34.78 23.54 3.36
N PRO A 312 33.88 24.52 3.33
CA PRO A 312 34.12 25.79 4.01
C PRO A 312 34.10 25.63 5.54
N ASP A 313 35.03 26.32 6.19
CA ASP A 313 35.18 26.31 7.64
C ASP A 313 34.25 27.35 8.30
N ALA A 314 33.16 26.87 8.90
CA ALA A 314 32.20 27.72 9.61
C ALA A 314 32.68 28.14 11.01
N SER A 315 33.78 27.60 11.53
CA SER A 315 34.27 27.90 12.89
C SER A 315 34.77 29.34 13.05
N GLN A 316 35.11 30.01 11.94
CA GLN A 316 35.69 31.35 11.92
C GLN A 316 34.64 32.47 12.08
N PHE A 317 33.35 32.18 11.89
CA PHE A 317 32.26 33.15 12.07
C PHE A 317 31.80 33.21 13.53
N ARG A 318 32.05 34.34 14.21
CA ARG A 318 31.61 34.62 15.59
C ARG A 318 30.51 35.70 15.61
N ALA A 319 29.67 35.68 16.64
CA ALA A 319 28.48 36.54 16.83
C ALA A 319 28.71 38.08 16.90
N HIS A 320 29.92 38.57 16.59
CA HIS A 320 30.26 40.00 16.59
C HIS A 320 30.65 40.53 15.20
N SER A 321 30.50 39.75 14.14
CA SER A 321 30.53 40.29 12.78
C SER A 321 29.24 41.09 12.51
N PRO A 322 29.30 42.34 12.03
CA PRO A 322 28.12 43.16 11.82
C PRO A 322 27.16 42.46 10.85
N SER A 323 25.90 42.37 11.28
CA SER A 323 24.82 41.73 10.55
C SER A 323 24.67 42.33 9.14
N LEU A 324 24.67 41.46 8.12
CA LEU A 324 24.36 41.75 6.72
C LEU A 324 22.90 42.21 6.48
N LEU A 325 22.12 42.46 7.55
CA LEU A 325 20.78 43.06 7.49
C LEU A 325 20.77 44.57 7.72
N ALA A 326 21.92 45.22 7.91
CA ALA A 326 22.02 46.67 7.85
C ALA A 326 21.97 47.12 6.37
N ALA A 327 20.96 47.93 6.02
CA ALA A 327 20.75 48.48 4.69
C ALA A 327 22.06 49.06 4.10
N PRO A 328 22.35 48.86 2.80
CA PRO A 328 23.52 49.49 2.19
C PRO A 328 23.36 51.02 2.24
N PRO A 329 24.44 51.78 2.53
CA PRO A 329 24.38 53.23 2.38
C PRO A 329 24.12 53.56 0.90
N PRO A 330 23.46 54.70 0.60
CA PRO A 330 23.17 55.07 -0.78
C PRO A 330 24.49 55.29 -1.52
N VAL A 331 24.65 54.57 -2.64
CA VAL A 331 25.76 54.72 -3.57
C VAL A 331 25.71 56.14 -4.11
N THR A 332 26.81 56.89 -3.96
CA THR A 332 26.96 58.23 -4.54
C THR A 332 27.83 58.15 -5.79
N ASP A 333 27.66 59.11 -6.70
CA ASP A 333 28.38 59.15 -8.00
C ASP A 333 29.92 59.15 -7.91
N GLU A 334 30.51 59.25 -6.72
CA GLU A 334 31.95 59.07 -6.48
C GLU A 334 32.42 57.60 -6.51
N ASP A 335 31.52 56.61 -6.51
CA ASP A 335 31.85 55.18 -6.51
C ASP A 335 32.09 54.58 -7.92
N PHE A 336 32.00 55.39 -8.99
CA PHE A 336 32.28 54.95 -10.36
C PHE A 336 33.66 55.45 -10.82
N PRO A 337 34.69 54.59 -10.91
CA PRO A 337 35.98 55.00 -11.43
C PRO A 337 35.88 55.38 -12.90
N THR A 338 36.58 56.45 -13.29
CA THR A 338 36.61 56.92 -14.68
C THR A 338 37.29 55.90 -15.60
N LEU A 339 36.97 55.91 -16.90
CA LEU A 339 37.56 55.01 -17.92
C LEU A 339 39.10 55.01 -17.95
N ALA A 340 39.76 56.03 -17.39
CA ALA A 340 41.22 56.09 -17.25
C ALA A 340 41.78 55.22 -16.10
N GLN A 341 40.98 54.94 -15.05
CA GLN A 341 41.37 54.09 -13.93
C GLN A 341 41.17 52.59 -14.23
N ALA A 342 40.33 52.24 -15.21
CA ALA A 342 40.13 50.86 -15.63
C ALA A 342 41.28 50.28 -16.48
N SER A 343 42.21 51.11 -16.98
CA SER A 343 43.28 50.67 -17.88
C SER A 343 44.66 50.50 -17.23
N SER A 344 44.84 50.87 -15.95
CA SER A 344 46.15 50.79 -15.27
C SER A 344 46.35 49.57 -14.37
N GLU A 345 45.31 48.78 -14.10
CA GLU A 345 45.40 47.56 -13.29
C GLU A 345 45.35 46.31 -14.18
N SER A 346 46.42 46.09 -14.94
CA SER A 346 46.72 44.76 -15.47
C SER A 346 48.13 44.37 -15.04
N LEU A 347 48.25 43.15 -14.48
CA LEU A 347 49.48 42.43 -14.08
C LEU A 347 49.86 42.51 -12.60
N THR A 348 49.02 41.92 -11.72
CA THR A 348 49.40 40.95 -10.66
C THR A 348 48.15 40.56 -9.86
N GLN A 349 47.27 39.73 -10.44
CA GLN A 349 46.19 39.14 -9.64
C GLN A 349 46.73 37.95 -8.85
N GLY A 350 46.96 38.19 -7.56
CA GLY A 350 46.99 37.17 -6.53
C GLY A 350 45.63 36.46 -6.43
N ARG A 351 45.66 35.23 -5.90
CA ARG A 351 44.50 34.35 -5.67
C ARG A 351 43.26 35.11 -5.18
N PRO A 352 42.07 34.93 -5.76
CA PRO A 352 40.83 35.44 -5.16
C PRO A 352 40.61 34.70 -3.84
N SER A 353 40.73 35.41 -2.72
CA SER A 353 40.34 34.90 -1.41
C SER A 353 38.81 34.89 -1.31
N GLY A 354 38.17 33.72 -1.29
CA GLY A 354 36.77 33.63 -0.85
C GLY A 354 35.95 32.39 -1.23
N GLY A 355 36.34 31.60 -2.24
CA GLY A 355 35.59 30.39 -2.66
C GLY A 355 36.26 29.08 -2.22
N ASN A 356 35.47 28.05 -1.88
CA ASN A 356 36.00 26.72 -1.60
C ASN A 356 36.19 25.93 -2.91
N ASP A 357 37.43 25.57 -3.24
CA ASP A 357 37.78 24.90 -4.51
C ASP A 357 37.07 23.55 -4.71
N HIS A 358 36.74 22.82 -3.64
CA HIS A 358 36.01 21.55 -3.74
C HIS A 358 34.55 21.75 -4.16
N ILE A 359 33.91 22.81 -3.66
CA ILE A 359 32.53 23.15 -4.03
C ILE A 359 32.47 23.61 -5.48
N ALA A 360 33.41 24.48 -5.88
CA ALA A 360 33.51 24.93 -7.28
C ALA A 360 33.71 23.74 -8.24
N TYR A 361 34.52 22.75 -7.86
CA TYR A 361 34.69 21.52 -8.64
C TYR A 361 33.40 20.70 -8.75
N LEU A 362 32.62 20.54 -7.68
CA LEU A 362 31.36 19.80 -7.71
C LEU A 362 30.28 20.52 -8.54
N GLN A 363 30.20 21.86 -8.46
CA GLN A 363 29.31 22.67 -9.30
C GLN A 363 29.71 22.59 -10.78
N TRP A 364 31.02 22.56 -11.08
CA TRP A 364 31.50 22.29 -12.42
C TRP A 364 31.09 20.88 -12.89
N LEU A 365 31.27 19.85 -12.05
CA LEU A 365 30.90 18.48 -12.38
C LEU A 365 29.38 18.34 -12.63
N GLU A 366 28.56 19.04 -11.84
CA GLU A 366 27.13 19.15 -12.04
C GLU A 366 26.78 19.71 -13.44
N SER A 367 27.44 20.79 -13.84
CA SER A 367 27.22 21.43 -15.15
C SER A 367 27.66 20.57 -16.33
N GLN A 368 28.60 19.64 -16.12
CA GLN A 368 29.08 18.70 -17.14
C GLN A 368 28.16 17.49 -17.32
N GLN A 369 27.10 17.35 -16.53
CA GLN A 369 26.22 16.19 -16.65
C GLN A 369 25.50 16.14 -18.01
N PRO A 370 25.40 14.95 -18.62
CA PRO A 370 24.58 14.78 -19.81
C PRO A 370 23.10 15.09 -19.50
N PRO A 371 22.35 15.70 -20.43
CA PRO A 371 20.92 15.91 -20.26
C PRO A 371 20.17 14.58 -20.18
N LEU A 372 18.99 14.60 -19.55
CA LEU A 372 18.10 13.44 -19.51
C LEU A 372 17.61 13.10 -20.93
N SER A 373 17.60 11.82 -21.29
CA SER A 373 17.00 11.33 -22.54
C SER A 373 15.47 11.35 -22.48
N ASN A 374 14.77 11.16 -23.61
CA ASN A 374 13.29 11.13 -23.66
C ASN A 374 12.69 10.04 -22.75
N ILE A 375 13.34 8.88 -22.64
CA ILE A 375 12.95 7.80 -21.73
C ILE A 375 13.27 8.11 -20.26
N GLU A 376 14.14 9.08 -19.98
CA GLU A 376 14.48 9.57 -18.63
C GLU A 376 13.73 10.87 -18.27
N PHE A 377 12.88 11.37 -19.17
CA PHE A 377 12.09 12.56 -18.96
C PHE A 377 11.23 12.45 -17.69
N THR A 378 10.96 13.59 -17.04
CA THR A 378 10.41 13.69 -15.68
C THR A 378 9.16 12.83 -15.46
N THR A 379 8.31 12.70 -16.48
CA THR A 379 7.08 11.87 -16.43
C THR A 379 7.36 10.38 -16.26
N LEU A 380 8.43 9.83 -16.84
CA LEU A 380 8.75 8.40 -16.71
C LEU A 380 9.61 8.14 -15.47
N THR A 381 10.36 9.13 -14.99
CA THR A 381 11.21 9.00 -13.79
C THR A 381 10.38 8.74 -12.53
N SER A 382 9.14 9.24 -12.46
CA SER A 382 8.22 8.91 -11.36
C SER A 382 7.87 7.42 -11.27
N PHE A 383 7.98 6.67 -12.38
CA PHE A 383 7.68 5.23 -12.45
C PHE A 383 8.88 4.35 -12.06
N GLN A 384 10.09 4.90 -11.84
CA GLN A 384 11.25 4.10 -11.44
C GLN A 384 10.96 3.31 -10.15
N ASP A 385 11.12 1.98 -10.26
CA ASP A 385 10.83 0.97 -9.25
C ASP A 385 9.41 1.05 -8.68
N TRP A 386 8.45 1.62 -9.42
CA TRP A 386 7.06 1.70 -8.97
C TRP A 386 6.27 0.47 -9.43
N LEU A 387 5.63 -0.21 -8.47
CA LEU A 387 4.89 -1.44 -8.69
C LEU A 387 3.50 -1.19 -9.26
N GLN A 388 3.26 -1.72 -10.46
CA GLN A 388 1.98 -1.68 -11.17
C GLN A 388 1.46 -3.10 -11.41
N SER A 389 0.16 -3.31 -11.28
CA SER A 389 -0.45 -4.58 -11.69
C SER A 389 -0.35 -4.71 -13.22
N PRO A 390 0.02 -5.90 -13.75
CA PRO A 390 -0.03 -6.13 -15.19
C PRO A 390 -1.44 -5.91 -15.72
N LEU A 391 -1.56 -5.26 -16.87
CA LEU A 391 -2.85 -5.07 -17.51
C LEU A 391 -3.44 -6.44 -17.91
N GLN A 392 -4.78 -6.50 -17.96
CA GLN A 392 -5.52 -7.70 -18.39
C GLN A 392 -6.57 -7.33 -19.45
N PRO A 393 -6.17 -6.86 -20.66
CA PRO A 393 -7.11 -6.30 -21.63
C PRO A 393 -8.15 -7.30 -22.14
N LEU A 394 -7.92 -8.61 -22.01
CA LEU A 394 -8.91 -9.62 -22.34
C LEU A 394 -10.04 -9.69 -21.29
N ALA A 395 -9.71 -9.63 -20.01
CA ALA A 395 -10.68 -9.69 -18.91
C ALA A 395 -11.35 -8.33 -18.69
N ASP A 396 -10.57 -7.26 -18.71
CA ASP A 396 -11.02 -5.90 -18.39
C ASP A 396 -11.20 -5.06 -19.65
N ASN A 397 -11.98 -3.99 -19.57
CA ASN A 397 -12.08 -3.00 -20.63
C ASN A 397 -11.20 -1.80 -20.27
N LEU A 398 -10.16 -1.55 -21.05
CA LEU A 398 -9.23 -0.45 -20.80
C LEU A 398 -9.89 0.93 -20.93
N GLU A 399 -9.39 1.87 -20.13
CA GLU A 399 -9.80 3.27 -20.15
C GLU A 399 -9.15 4.04 -21.32
N SER A 400 -9.74 5.18 -21.71
CA SER A 400 -9.22 6.00 -22.79
C SER A 400 -7.80 6.53 -22.51
N ALA A 401 -7.50 6.88 -21.26
CA ALA A 401 -6.17 7.37 -20.87
C ALA A 401 -5.09 6.28 -21.06
N THR A 402 -5.42 5.01 -20.81
CA THR A 402 -4.50 3.89 -21.04
C THR A 402 -4.15 3.75 -22.52
N TYR A 403 -5.14 3.83 -23.42
CA TYR A 403 -4.88 3.81 -24.86
C TYR A 403 -4.03 5.01 -25.31
N GLU A 404 -4.23 6.19 -24.73
CA GLU A 404 -3.44 7.38 -25.05
C GLU A 404 -1.96 7.23 -24.69
N VAL A 405 -1.65 6.60 -23.55
CA VAL A 405 -0.28 6.27 -23.18
C VAL A 405 0.35 5.31 -24.19
N PHE A 406 -0.39 4.28 -24.64
CA PHE A 406 0.10 3.36 -25.66
C PHE A 406 0.40 4.06 -26.99
N GLU A 407 -0.49 4.95 -27.41
CA GLU A 407 -0.39 5.72 -28.65
C GLU A 407 0.76 6.74 -28.63
N GLY A 408 1.20 7.13 -27.44
CA GLY A 408 2.36 8.01 -27.23
C GLY A 408 3.70 7.41 -27.65
N ASP A 409 3.79 6.11 -27.91
CA ASP A 409 5.03 5.45 -28.36
C ASP A 409 5.08 5.31 -29.89
N PRO A 410 5.83 6.17 -30.60
CA PRO A 410 5.93 6.10 -32.06
C PRO A 410 6.74 4.90 -32.55
N VAL A 411 7.69 4.40 -31.75
CA VAL A 411 8.63 3.33 -32.16
C VAL A 411 7.85 2.05 -32.41
N LYS A 412 6.95 1.70 -31.48
CA LYS A 412 6.06 0.53 -31.61
C LYS A 412 5.29 0.53 -32.94
N TYR A 413 4.52 1.59 -33.20
CA TYR A 413 3.66 1.63 -34.38
C TYR A 413 4.42 1.79 -35.70
N ASN A 414 5.60 2.42 -35.68
CA ASN A 414 6.46 2.47 -36.86
C ASN A 414 7.00 1.08 -37.22
N ARG A 415 7.41 0.27 -36.23
CA ARG A 415 7.84 -1.11 -36.47
C ARG A 415 6.72 -2.00 -37.00
N TYR A 416 5.50 -1.82 -36.51
CA TYR A 416 4.34 -2.50 -37.08
C TYR A 416 4.04 -2.04 -38.52
N GLU A 417 4.16 -0.75 -38.82
CA GLU A 417 4.03 -0.24 -40.21
C GLU A 417 5.08 -0.86 -41.14
N ASP A 418 6.35 -0.91 -40.72
CA ASP A 418 7.45 -1.56 -41.46
C ASP A 418 7.12 -3.04 -41.75
N ALA A 419 6.62 -3.77 -40.75
CA ALA A 419 6.24 -5.17 -40.90
C ALA A 419 5.09 -5.37 -41.89
N ILE A 420 4.08 -4.49 -41.88
CA ILE A 420 2.94 -4.54 -42.81
C ILE A 420 3.39 -4.17 -44.23
N VAL A 421 4.26 -3.16 -44.38
CA VAL A 421 4.85 -2.75 -45.67
C VAL A 421 5.61 -3.90 -46.30
N GLU A 422 6.46 -4.59 -45.52
CA GLU A 422 7.21 -5.73 -46.01
C GLU A 422 6.29 -6.89 -46.42
N ALA A 423 5.30 -7.22 -45.58
CA ALA A 423 4.33 -8.28 -45.87
C ALA A 423 3.52 -8.01 -47.15
N LEU A 424 3.05 -6.77 -47.37
CA LEU A 424 2.30 -6.39 -48.59
C LEU A 424 3.20 -6.35 -49.83
N THR A 425 4.43 -5.85 -49.69
CA THR A 425 5.43 -5.83 -50.78
C THR A 425 5.74 -7.24 -51.24
N GLU A 426 5.96 -8.15 -50.29
CA GLU A 426 6.21 -9.56 -50.57
C GLU A 426 4.98 -10.23 -51.21
N TRP A 427 3.77 -9.96 -50.70
CA TRP A 427 2.52 -10.49 -51.27
C TRP A 427 2.38 -10.17 -52.76
N LYS A 428 2.72 -8.94 -53.15
CA LYS A 428 2.75 -8.47 -54.54
C LYS A 428 3.88 -9.08 -55.35
N LYS A 429 5.10 -9.14 -54.80
CA LYS A 429 6.31 -9.70 -55.46
C LYS A 429 6.13 -11.18 -55.78
N LEU A 430 5.58 -11.95 -54.84
CA LEU A 430 5.33 -13.40 -54.97
C LEU A 430 4.02 -13.73 -55.70
N ARG A 431 3.17 -12.73 -55.99
CA ARG A 431 1.84 -12.90 -56.62
C ARG A 431 0.97 -13.92 -55.88
N LEU A 432 0.93 -13.81 -54.55
CA LEU A 432 0.13 -14.70 -53.71
C LEU A 432 -1.36 -14.48 -53.97
N PRO A 433 -2.19 -15.54 -53.87
CA PRO A 433 -3.64 -15.40 -53.99
C PRO A 433 -4.21 -14.50 -52.89
N THR A 434 -5.36 -13.89 -53.16
CA THR A 434 -6.08 -13.00 -52.23
C THR A 434 -7.44 -13.59 -51.88
N SER A 435 -7.89 -13.38 -50.65
CA SER A 435 -9.18 -13.88 -50.16
C SER A 435 -10.38 -13.20 -50.83
N LYS A 436 -10.17 -12.02 -51.43
CA LYS A 436 -11.13 -11.30 -52.27
C LYS A 436 -10.44 -10.84 -53.55
N GLU A 437 -11.10 -11.02 -54.69
CA GLU A 437 -10.49 -10.73 -55.99
C GLU A 437 -9.94 -9.29 -56.07
N GLY A 438 -8.63 -9.18 -56.28
CA GLY A 438 -7.93 -7.91 -56.48
C GLY A 438 -7.60 -7.12 -55.19
N VAL A 439 -7.93 -7.63 -54.00
CA VAL A 439 -7.76 -6.91 -52.73
C VAL A 439 -7.29 -7.85 -51.62
N VAL A 440 -6.21 -7.47 -50.91
CA VAL A 440 -5.73 -8.21 -49.73
C VAL A 440 -6.66 -7.91 -48.54
N VAL A 441 -7.24 -8.95 -47.93
CA VAL A 441 -8.12 -8.79 -46.78
C VAL A 441 -7.29 -8.74 -45.49
N VAL A 442 -7.37 -7.63 -44.76
CA VAL A 442 -6.59 -7.37 -43.54
C VAL A 442 -7.53 -7.31 -42.34
N ALA A 443 -7.24 -8.06 -41.27
CA ALA A 443 -7.92 -7.93 -40.00
C ALA A 443 -6.98 -7.38 -38.93
N VAL A 444 -7.39 -6.33 -38.23
CA VAL A 444 -6.72 -5.81 -37.04
C VAL A 444 -7.51 -6.30 -35.82
N ALA A 445 -7.00 -7.32 -35.14
CA ALA A 445 -7.65 -7.97 -34.02
C ALA A 445 -7.17 -7.39 -32.69
N GLY A 446 -8.11 -6.87 -31.87
CA GLY A 446 -7.79 -6.02 -30.73
C GLY A 446 -7.42 -4.60 -31.18
N SER A 447 -8.28 -3.98 -31.99
CA SER A 447 -7.98 -2.71 -32.66
C SER A 447 -7.79 -1.51 -31.73
N GLY A 448 -8.25 -1.56 -30.47
CA GLY A 448 -8.21 -0.45 -29.53
C GLY A 448 -8.88 0.79 -30.12
N ARG A 449 -8.20 1.94 -30.08
CA ARG A 449 -8.66 3.18 -30.74
C ARG A 449 -8.23 3.31 -32.21
N GLY A 450 -7.61 2.28 -32.78
CA GLY A 450 -7.29 2.18 -34.21
C GLY A 450 -5.92 2.67 -34.70
N PRO A 451 -4.85 2.79 -33.89
CA PRO A 451 -3.55 3.21 -34.44
C PRO A 451 -3.04 2.21 -35.49
N LEU A 452 -3.13 0.89 -35.24
CA LEU A 452 -2.71 -0.13 -36.22
C LEU A 452 -3.57 -0.20 -37.48
N VAL A 453 -4.87 0.11 -37.36
CA VAL A 453 -5.76 0.28 -38.53
C VAL A 453 -5.22 1.41 -39.42
N THR A 454 -4.85 2.53 -38.82
CA THR A 454 -4.25 3.67 -39.53
C THR A 454 -2.92 3.30 -40.18
N ARG A 455 -2.07 2.52 -39.48
CA ARG A 455 -0.79 2.03 -40.03
C ARG A 455 -0.98 1.07 -41.21
N ALA A 456 -1.98 0.20 -41.15
CA ALA A 456 -2.30 -0.70 -42.25
C ALA A 456 -2.74 0.06 -43.52
N LEU A 457 -3.60 1.08 -43.38
CA LEU A 457 -4.02 1.94 -44.49
C LEU A 457 -2.84 2.69 -45.12
N ARG A 458 -1.93 3.23 -44.30
CA ARG A 458 -0.71 3.89 -44.78
C ARG A 458 0.23 2.93 -45.49
N ALA A 459 0.42 1.73 -44.96
CA ALA A 459 1.25 0.70 -45.59
C ALA A 459 0.72 0.28 -46.97
N ALA A 460 -0.61 0.20 -47.14
CA ALA A 460 -1.24 -0.06 -48.44
C ALA A 460 -0.98 1.07 -49.45
N GLU A 461 -1.07 2.33 -49.02
CA GLU A 461 -0.74 3.49 -49.85
C GLU A 461 0.73 3.48 -50.29
N LEU A 462 1.65 3.20 -49.37
CA LEU A 462 3.09 3.14 -49.63
C LEU A 462 3.48 2.02 -50.62
N THR A 463 2.83 0.86 -50.52
CA THR A 463 3.16 -0.32 -51.35
C THR A 463 2.36 -0.37 -52.67
N GLY A 464 1.30 0.43 -52.78
CA GLY A 464 0.35 0.38 -53.89
C GLY A 464 -0.34 -0.99 -54.01
N VAL A 465 -0.66 -1.61 -52.87
CA VAL A 465 -1.44 -2.84 -52.76
C VAL A 465 -2.82 -2.47 -52.20
N ALA A 466 -3.89 -2.80 -52.92
CA ALA A 466 -5.23 -2.55 -52.43
C ALA A 466 -5.55 -3.49 -51.25
N ILE A 467 -6.09 -2.92 -50.16
CA ILE A 467 -6.48 -3.67 -48.96
C ILE A 467 -7.94 -3.41 -48.58
N GLU A 468 -8.58 -4.40 -47.96
CA GLU A 468 -9.86 -4.28 -47.27
C GLU A 468 -9.62 -4.51 -45.78
N VAL A 469 -9.94 -3.52 -44.94
CA VAL A 469 -9.59 -3.57 -43.51
C VAL A 469 -10.80 -3.87 -42.63
N TRP A 470 -10.62 -4.86 -41.74
CA TRP A 470 -11.57 -5.24 -40.71
C TRP A 470 -10.99 -4.94 -39.32
N ALA A 471 -11.57 -3.98 -38.61
CA ALA A 471 -11.18 -3.61 -37.24
C ALA A 471 -12.04 -4.39 -36.24
N VAL A 472 -11.46 -5.39 -35.58
CA VAL A 472 -12.15 -6.27 -34.62
C VAL A 472 -11.81 -5.85 -33.19
N GLU A 473 -12.82 -5.49 -32.41
CA GLU A 473 -12.64 -4.99 -31.03
C GLU A 473 -13.76 -5.49 -30.11
N LYS A 474 -13.41 -5.98 -28.91
CA LYS A 474 -14.39 -6.44 -27.91
C LYS A 474 -14.88 -5.30 -27.02
N ASN A 475 -14.03 -4.33 -26.71
CA ASN A 475 -14.29 -3.25 -25.77
C ASN A 475 -15.36 -2.33 -26.37
N PRO A 476 -16.56 -2.24 -25.76
CA PRO A 476 -17.67 -1.46 -26.30
C PRO A 476 -17.34 0.03 -26.43
N ASN A 477 -16.48 0.57 -25.55
CA ASN A 477 -16.09 1.97 -25.54
C ASN A 477 -15.14 2.29 -26.70
N ALA A 478 -14.12 1.45 -26.90
CA ALA A 478 -13.18 1.56 -28.02
C ALA A 478 -13.90 1.35 -29.36
N TYR A 479 -14.88 0.45 -29.44
CA TYR A 479 -15.73 0.26 -30.61
C TYR A 479 -16.47 1.55 -31.04
N VAL A 480 -17.05 2.30 -30.08
CA VAL A 480 -17.70 3.59 -30.37
C VAL A 480 -16.69 4.60 -30.93
N TYR A 481 -15.47 4.61 -30.38
CA TYR A 481 -14.39 5.45 -30.89
C TYR A 481 -14.02 5.08 -32.33
N LEU A 482 -13.84 3.80 -32.62
CA LEU A 482 -13.50 3.30 -33.96
C LEU A 482 -14.57 3.66 -35.01
N LEU A 483 -15.86 3.58 -34.66
CA LEU A 483 -16.95 4.00 -35.56
C LEU A 483 -16.83 5.47 -35.95
N ARG A 484 -16.53 6.35 -34.97
CA ARG A 484 -16.31 7.78 -35.22
C ARG A 484 -15.04 8.00 -36.04
N GLN A 485 -13.95 7.35 -35.67
CA GLN A 485 -12.67 7.44 -36.38
C GLN A 485 -12.82 7.01 -37.85
N ASN A 486 -13.61 5.97 -38.11
CA ASN A 486 -13.89 5.53 -39.47
C ASN A 486 -14.61 6.60 -40.28
N GLN A 487 -15.61 7.28 -39.70
CA GLN A 487 -16.33 8.36 -40.36
C GLN A 487 -15.45 9.61 -40.59
N THR A 488 -14.65 10.00 -39.59
CA THR A 488 -13.95 11.30 -39.61
C THR A 488 -12.56 11.23 -40.24
N ALA A 489 -11.85 10.12 -40.09
CA ALA A 489 -10.44 10.01 -40.49
C ALA A 489 -10.20 8.97 -41.59
N TRP A 490 -10.96 7.88 -41.62
CA TRP A 490 -10.78 6.81 -42.63
C TRP A 490 -11.78 6.87 -43.79
N GLY A 491 -12.68 7.85 -43.83
CA GLY A 491 -13.62 8.03 -44.96
C GLY A 491 -14.64 6.90 -45.12
N GLY A 492 -14.92 6.14 -44.05
CA GLY A 492 -15.90 5.05 -44.04
C GLY A 492 -15.42 3.75 -44.70
N VAL A 493 -14.13 3.62 -45.04
CA VAL A 493 -13.60 2.46 -45.77
C VAL A 493 -13.26 1.24 -44.90
N VAL A 494 -13.29 1.39 -43.57
CA VAL A 494 -12.95 0.31 -42.62
C VAL A 494 -14.22 -0.38 -42.13
N ASN A 495 -14.22 -1.71 -42.13
CA ASN A 495 -15.28 -2.52 -41.53
C ASN A 495 -15.04 -2.70 -40.03
N VAL A 496 -15.82 -2.01 -39.18
CA VAL A 496 -15.65 -2.07 -37.71
C VAL A 496 -16.59 -3.11 -37.09
N VAL A 497 -16.03 -4.08 -36.37
CA VAL A 497 -16.77 -5.21 -35.78
C VAL A 497 -16.61 -5.23 -34.27
N LYS A 498 -17.74 -5.21 -33.54
CA LYS A 498 -17.76 -5.41 -32.09
C LYS A 498 -17.90 -6.89 -31.76
N THR A 499 -16.79 -7.55 -31.44
CA THR A 499 -16.80 -8.96 -30.99
C THR A 499 -15.48 -9.31 -30.31
N ASP A 500 -15.51 -10.34 -29.47
CA ASP A 500 -14.30 -11.08 -29.14
C ASP A 500 -13.78 -11.75 -30.41
N MET A 501 -12.49 -11.60 -30.70
CA MET A 501 -11.85 -12.14 -31.91
C MET A 501 -11.97 -13.66 -31.99
N ARG A 502 -12.00 -14.36 -30.85
CA ARG A 502 -12.15 -15.82 -30.74
C ARG A 502 -13.53 -16.31 -31.17
N ALA A 503 -14.52 -15.41 -31.21
CA ALA A 503 -15.88 -15.69 -31.65
C ALA A 503 -16.18 -15.14 -33.06
N TRP A 504 -15.25 -14.38 -33.66
CA TRP A 504 -15.46 -13.79 -34.96
C TRP A 504 -15.41 -14.86 -36.06
N LYS A 505 -16.44 -14.89 -36.92
CA LYS A 505 -16.55 -15.90 -37.98
C LYS A 505 -15.82 -15.52 -39.27
N GLY A 506 -15.31 -14.29 -39.36
CA GLY A 506 -14.62 -13.76 -40.54
C GLY A 506 -15.38 -12.62 -41.23
N PRO A 507 -14.80 -12.06 -42.32
CA PRO A 507 -15.42 -11.01 -43.12
C PRO A 507 -16.70 -11.51 -43.81
N ILE A 508 -17.73 -10.66 -43.93
CA ILE A 508 -18.99 -11.04 -44.58
C ILE A 508 -18.85 -10.83 -46.11
N VAL A 509 -19.05 -11.90 -46.89
CA VAL A 509 -18.84 -11.89 -48.35
C VAL A 509 -20.16 -11.84 -49.12
N SER A 510 -21.23 -12.48 -48.64
CA SER A 510 -22.57 -12.47 -49.25
C SER A 510 -23.68 -12.91 -48.29
N GLU A 511 -24.95 -12.69 -48.67
CA GLU A 511 -26.11 -13.34 -48.04
C GLU A 511 -26.30 -14.74 -48.64
N GLY A 512 -26.27 -15.78 -47.80
CA GLY A 512 -26.43 -17.17 -48.21
C GLY A 512 -27.86 -17.48 -48.66
N GLN A 513 -28.03 -18.60 -49.38
CA GLN A 513 -29.31 -19.03 -49.95
C GLN A 513 -30.45 -19.24 -48.92
N ASN A 514 -30.12 -19.33 -47.63
CA ASN A 514 -31.06 -19.45 -46.50
C ASN A 514 -31.21 -18.15 -45.67
N GLY A 515 -30.71 -17.00 -46.15
CA GLY A 515 -30.83 -15.70 -45.47
C GLY A 515 -29.82 -15.44 -44.33
N GLY A 516 -28.76 -16.24 -44.22
CA GLY A 516 -27.67 -16.04 -43.25
C GLY A 516 -26.35 -15.60 -43.92
N PRO A 517 -25.47 -14.83 -43.25
CA PRO A 517 -24.23 -14.33 -43.83
C PRO A 517 -23.23 -15.46 -44.14
N VAL A 518 -22.60 -15.40 -45.32
CA VAL A 518 -21.46 -16.23 -45.72
C VAL A 518 -20.17 -15.52 -45.33
N TYR A 519 -19.30 -16.22 -44.60
CA TYR A 519 -18.05 -15.67 -44.10
C TYR A 519 -16.86 -16.06 -44.99
N GLY A 520 -15.97 -15.11 -45.23
CA GLY A 520 -14.73 -15.28 -45.99
C GLY A 520 -13.51 -15.48 -45.10
N LYS A 521 -12.33 -15.36 -45.70
CA LYS A 521 -11.02 -15.50 -45.04
C LYS A 521 -10.26 -14.16 -45.04
N VAL A 522 -9.22 -14.10 -44.21
CA VAL A 522 -8.32 -12.97 -44.04
C VAL A 522 -6.93 -13.37 -44.51
N ASP A 523 -6.29 -12.51 -45.30
CA ASP A 523 -4.95 -12.73 -45.83
C ASP A 523 -3.87 -12.31 -44.81
N LEU A 524 -4.08 -11.17 -44.14
CA LEU A 524 -3.17 -10.62 -43.14
C LEU A 524 -3.90 -10.35 -41.82
N LEU A 525 -3.48 -11.04 -40.76
CA LEU A 525 -3.98 -10.86 -39.38
C LEU A 525 -2.95 -10.06 -38.58
N ILE A 526 -3.35 -8.89 -38.08
CA ILE A 526 -2.50 -7.98 -37.30
C ILE A 526 -3.06 -7.88 -35.89
N SER A 527 -2.20 -8.00 -34.88
CA SER A 527 -2.56 -7.85 -33.48
C SER A 527 -1.42 -7.24 -32.65
N GLU A 528 -1.78 -6.61 -31.54
CA GLU A 528 -0.85 -6.16 -30.50
C GLU A 528 -1.50 -6.47 -29.16
N LEU A 529 -1.23 -7.70 -28.68
CA LEU A 529 -1.78 -8.30 -27.46
C LEU A 529 -0.64 -8.70 -26.51
N LEU A 530 0.53 -8.08 -26.67
CA LEU A 530 1.74 -8.48 -25.97
C LEU A 530 1.82 -7.75 -24.63
N GLY A 531 2.02 -8.52 -23.56
CA GLY A 531 2.41 -7.94 -22.28
C GLY A 531 3.93 -7.83 -22.13
N SER A 532 4.39 -7.35 -20.97
CA SER A 532 5.80 -7.20 -20.63
C SER A 532 6.63 -8.51 -20.64
N PHE A 533 5.98 -9.66 -20.57
CA PHE A 533 6.57 -11.00 -20.70
C PHE A 533 6.17 -11.68 -22.01
N GLY A 534 5.66 -10.92 -22.98
CA GLY A 534 5.16 -11.41 -24.27
C GLY A 534 3.76 -12.00 -24.14
N ASP A 535 3.62 -13.13 -23.44
CA ASP A 535 2.37 -13.90 -23.41
C ASP A 535 1.44 -13.64 -22.21
N ASN A 536 1.82 -12.75 -21.29
CA ASN A 536 1.07 -12.51 -20.04
C ASN A 536 -0.25 -11.74 -20.19
N GLU A 537 -0.58 -11.30 -21.40
CA GLU A 537 -1.88 -10.74 -21.79
C GLU A 537 -2.70 -11.69 -22.68
N LEU A 538 -2.33 -12.98 -22.69
CA LEU A 538 -3.08 -14.06 -23.34
C LEU A 538 -3.14 -13.97 -24.87
N SER A 539 -2.12 -13.35 -25.48
CA SER A 539 -1.92 -13.35 -26.94
C SER A 539 -2.03 -14.75 -27.57
N PRO A 540 -1.41 -15.82 -27.02
CA PRO A 540 -1.53 -17.16 -27.61
C PRO A 540 -2.99 -17.63 -27.71
N GLU A 541 -3.74 -17.55 -26.62
CA GLU A 541 -5.13 -18.02 -26.57
C GLU A 541 -6.07 -17.18 -27.46
N CYS A 542 -5.76 -15.89 -27.64
CA CYS A 542 -6.50 -15.01 -28.54
C CYS A 542 -6.24 -15.34 -30.01
N LEU A 543 -4.96 -15.48 -30.39
CA LEU A 543 -4.54 -15.74 -31.77
C LEU A 543 -4.94 -17.14 -32.24
N ASP A 544 -4.79 -18.15 -31.38
CA ASP A 544 -5.28 -19.51 -31.64
C ASP A 544 -6.79 -19.50 -31.94
N GLY A 545 -7.54 -18.65 -31.25
CA GLY A 545 -9.00 -18.57 -31.35
C GLY A 545 -9.51 -17.82 -32.58
N ILE A 546 -8.73 -16.93 -33.20
CA ILE A 546 -9.10 -16.26 -34.45
C ILE A 546 -8.46 -16.92 -35.68
N GLN A 547 -7.45 -17.78 -35.51
CA GLN A 547 -6.70 -18.36 -36.63
C GLN A 547 -7.58 -19.07 -37.68
N HIS A 548 -8.76 -19.59 -37.32
CA HIS A 548 -9.69 -20.20 -38.27
C HIS A 548 -10.20 -19.24 -39.35
N VAL A 549 -10.05 -17.91 -39.20
CA VAL A 549 -10.37 -16.95 -40.28
C VAL A 549 -9.20 -16.67 -41.21
N LEU A 550 -7.99 -17.11 -40.87
CA LEU A 550 -6.79 -16.89 -41.68
C LEU A 550 -6.84 -17.78 -42.95
N ALA A 551 -6.37 -17.23 -44.07
CA ALA A 551 -6.32 -17.91 -45.36
C ALA A 551 -5.19 -18.93 -45.40
N GLU A 552 -5.46 -20.12 -45.91
CA GLU A 552 -4.47 -21.19 -46.06
C GLU A 552 -4.07 -21.37 -47.53
N PRO A 553 -2.79 -21.66 -47.85
CA PRO A 553 -1.64 -21.79 -46.94
C PRO A 553 -0.85 -20.47 -46.73
N HIS A 554 -1.29 -19.37 -47.34
CA HIS A 554 -0.46 -18.16 -47.50
C HIS A 554 -0.67 -17.08 -46.44
N GLY A 555 -1.66 -17.22 -45.57
CA GLY A 555 -1.99 -16.25 -44.54
C GLY A 555 -0.79 -15.88 -43.66
N ILE A 556 -0.75 -14.61 -43.25
CA ILE A 556 0.31 -14.04 -42.44
C ILE A 556 -0.28 -13.53 -41.13
N SER A 557 0.34 -13.88 -40.00
CA SER A 557 0.09 -13.28 -38.70
C SER A 557 1.21 -12.31 -38.37
N ILE A 558 0.86 -11.13 -37.87
CA ILE A 558 1.76 -10.13 -37.29
C ILE A 558 1.29 -9.87 -35.84
N PRO A 559 2.07 -10.22 -34.80
CA PRO A 559 3.41 -10.80 -34.87
C PRO A 559 3.43 -12.24 -35.38
N SER A 560 4.57 -12.66 -35.93
CA SER A 560 4.82 -14.03 -36.36
C SER A 560 5.32 -14.91 -35.21
N SER A 561 6.11 -14.36 -34.29
CA SER A 561 6.49 -15.04 -33.06
C SER A 561 6.90 -14.08 -31.96
N TYR A 562 6.95 -14.57 -30.73
CA TYR A 562 7.49 -13.85 -29.60
C TYR A 562 8.01 -14.80 -28.52
N THR A 563 9.01 -14.32 -27.78
CA THR A 563 9.80 -15.08 -26.82
C THR A 563 9.83 -14.38 -25.48
N ALA A 564 9.56 -15.11 -24.41
CA ALA A 564 9.73 -14.63 -23.04
C ALA A 564 11.18 -14.82 -22.61
N HIS A 565 11.78 -13.82 -21.97
CA HIS A 565 13.15 -13.83 -21.48
C HIS A 565 13.19 -13.44 -20.01
N LEU A 566 14.07 -14.07 -19.22
CA LEU A 566 14.22 -13.71 -17.80
C LEU A 566 15.68 -13.66 -17.32
N SER A 567 15.90 -12.92 -16.24
CA SER A 567 17.17 -12.86 -15.51
C SER A 567 16.93 -12.69 -14.01
N PRO A 568 17.64 -13.42 -13.13
CA PRO A 568 17.59 -13.18 -11.69
C PRO A 568 18.18 -11.82 -11.34
N ILE A 569 17.51 -11.08 -10.44
CA ILE A 569 17.95 -9.74 -10.05
C ILE A 569 17.93 -9.52 -8.54
N SER A 570 18.78 -8.60 -8.09
CA SER A 570 18.68 -7.99 -6.78
C SER A 570 17.99 -6.63 -6.91
N ASN A 571 16.83 -6.46 -6.29
CA ASN A 571 16.18 -5.15 -6.13
C ASN A 571 15.51 -5.09 -4.74
N PRO A 572 16.25 -4.67 -3.71
CA PRO A 572 15.76 -4.67 -2.33
C PRO A 572 14.68 -3.62 -2.07
N LYS A 573 14.68 -2.52 -2.83
CA LYS A 573 13.66 -1.47 -2.73
C LYS A 573 12.30 -1.99 -3.14
N VAL A 574 12.22 -2.64 -4.31
CA VAL A 574 10.98 -3.28 -4.78
C VAL A 574 10.54 -4.38 -3.82
N TYR A 575 11.46 -5.21 -3.33
CA TYR A 575 11.15 -6.23 -2.32
C TYR A 575 10.53 -5.64 -1.05
N ALA A 576 11.12 -4.58 -0.50
CA ALA A 576 10.62 -3.89 0.70
C ALA A 576 9.22 -3.30 0.49
N GLU A 577 8.94 -2.77 -0.71
CA GLU A 577 7.62 -2.26 -1.07
C GLU A 577 6.58 -3.39 -1.16
N ILE A 578 6.92 -4.52 -1.79
CA ILE A 578 6.04 -5.72 -1.81
C ILE A 578 5.82 -6.25 -0.39
N GLN A 579 6.85 -6.30 0.45
CA GLN A 579 6.74 -6.73 1.85
C GLN A 579 5.82 -5.82 2.67
N THR A 580 5.82 -4.52 2.39
CA THR A 580 4.90 -3.57 3.02
C THR A 580 3.47 -3.80 2.51
N ARG A 581 3.29 -4.02 1.21
CA ARG A 581 1.99 -4.36 0.60
C ARG A 581 1.45 -5.70 1.07
N SER A 582 2.31 -6.67 1.41
CA SER A 582 1.88 -8.00 1.87
C SER A 582 1.17 -7.98 3.22
N ALA A 583 1.25 -6.87 3.97
CA ALA A 583 0.42 -6.66 5.15
C ALA A 583 -1.07 -6.49 4.81
N VAL A 584 -1.40 -6.13 3.57
CA VAL A 584 -2.77 -5.89 3.08
C VAL A 584 -3.17 -6.90 2.00
N ASP A 585 -2.25 -7.25 1.10
CA ASP A 585 -2.46 -8.24 0.03
C ASP A 585 -1.64 -9.51 0.30
N VAL A 586 -2.31 -10.57 0.75
CA VAL A 586 -1.69 -11.87 1.05
C VAL A 586 -1.02 -12.53 -0.17
N ASN A 587 -1.40 -12.14 -1.39
CA ASN A 587 -0.86 -12.67 -2.63
C ASN A 587 0.17 -11.73 -3.28
N ALA A 588 0.65 -10.68 -2.60
CA ALA A 588 1.57 -9.70 -3.18
C ALA A 588 2.85 -10.35 -3.74
N PHE A 589 3.38 -11.37 -3.07
CA PHE A 589 4.55 -12.15 -3.51
C PHE A 589 4.21 -13.29 -4.49
N ASP A 590 2.93 -13.61 -4.66
CA ASP A 590 2.46 -14.57 -5.67
C ASP A 590 1.99 -13.84 -6.95
N THR A 591 2.08 -12.50 -6.99
CA THR A 591 1.66 -11.67 -8.12
C THR A 591 2.88 -11.17 -8.88
N PRO A 592 2.94 -11.33 -10.21
CA PRO A 592 3.94 -10.64 -11.03
C PRO A 592 3.57 -9.17 -11.19
N TRP A 593 4.56 -8.27 -11.17
CA TRP A 593 4.33 -6.83 -11.20
C TRP A 593 4.99 -6.20 -12.43
N VAL A 594 4.30 -5.30 -13.12
CA VAL A 594 4.95 -4.43 -14.11
C VAL A 594 5.68 -3.32 -13.36
N VAL A 595 6.99 -3.19 -13.59
CA VAL A 595 7.85 -2.27 -12.85
C VAL A 595 8.89 -1.70 -13.80
N ARG A 596 9.07 -0.37 -13.83
CA ARG A 596 10.26 0.22 -14.43
C ARG A 596 11.45 -0.03 -13.52
N LEU A 597 12.00 -1.24 -13.57
CA LEU A 597 13.15 -1.63 -12.78
C LEU A 597 14.35 -0.72 -13.10
N TYR A 598 14.90 -0.06 -12.09
CA TYR A 598 15.98 0.90 -12.28
C TYR A 598 17.09 0.72 -11.26
N ALA A 599 16.79 0.83 -9.95
CA ALA A 599 17.77 0.60 -8.88
C ALA A 599 17.95 -0.91 -8.64
N LEU A 600 18.65 -1.59 -9.55
CA LEU A 600 18.80 -3.05 -9.54
C LEU A 600 20.22 -3.51 -9.88
N ASP A 601 20.53 -4.73 -9.49
CA ASP A 601 21.74 -5.45 -9.88
C ASP A 601 21.38 -6.76 -10.61
N PHE A 602 21.94 -6.96 -11.80
CA PHE A 602 21.86 -8.21 -12.54
C PHE A 602 22.95 -9.15 -12.03
N VAL A 603 22.57 -10.09 -11.18
CA VAL A 603 23.52 -10.83 -10.35
C VAL A 603 24.40 -11.81 -11.11
N CYS A 604 23.96 -12.25 -12.29
CA CYS A 604 24.63 -13.28 -13.06
C CYS A 604 25.56 -12.69 -14.13
N GLN A 605 26.67 -13.37 -14.38
CA GLN A 605 27.63 -12.98 -15.40
C GLN A 605 27.28 -13.59 -16.76
N ARG A 606 27.70 -12.90 -17.82
CA ARG A 606 27.68 -13.47 -19.16
C ARG A 606 28.81 -14.47 -19.29
N VAL A 607 28.48 -15.74 -19.43
CA VAL A 607 29.46 -16.81 -19.71
C VAL A 607 29.11 -17.49 -21.04
N PRO A 608 30.07 -18.17 -21.70
CA PRO A 608 29.77 -18.97 -22.89
C PRO A 608 28.60 -19.93 -22.61
N ASP A 609 27.67 -20.02 -23.57
CA ASP A 609 26.47 -20.87 -23.53
C ASP A 609 25.45 -20.59 -22.42
N ARG A 610 25.74 -19.69 -21.47
CA ARG A 610 24.79 -19.21 -20.45
C ARG A 610 24.78 -17.69 -20.40
N PRO A 611 23.97 -17.03 -21.24
CA PRO A 611 23.83 -15.58 -21.20
C PRO A 611 23.14 -15.13 -19.91
N ARG A 612 23.33 -13.84 -19.57
CA ARG A 612 22.72 -13.20 -18.38
C ARG A 612 21.19 -13.14 -18.48
N PHE A 613 20.67 -13.04 -19.71
CA PHE A 613 19.25 -13.08 -20.03
C PHE A 613 19.01 -14.34 -20.87
N GLN A 614 18.13 -15.22 -20.40
CA GLN A 614 17.85 -16.49 -21.08
C GLN A 614 16.40 -16.54 -21.51
N GLN A 615 16.17 -17.13 -22.69
CA GLN A 615 14.83 -17.38 -23.22
C GLN A 615 14.16 -18.48 -22.41
N ALA A 616 12.97 -18.20 -21.89
CA ALA A 616 12.14 -19.17 -21.18
C ALA A 616 11.35 -20.04 -22.17
N TRP A 617 10.65 -19.42 -23.14
CA TRP A 617 9.88 -20.10 -24.16
C TRP A 617 9.52 -19.19 -25.33
N GLU A 618 8.96 -19.78 -26.39
CA GLU A 618 8.47 -19.11 -27.60
C GLU A 618 7.00 -19.49 -27.90
N PHE A 619 6.30 -18.56 -28.53
CA PHE A 619 5.04 -18.78 -29.24
C PHE A 619 5.18 -18.29 -30.68
N SER A 620 4.57 -19.03 -31.63
CA SER A 620 4.62 -18.71 -33.05
C SER A 620 3.21 -18.78 -33.64
N HIS A 621 2.92 -17.87 -34.57
CA HIS A 621 1.61 -17.69 -35.19
C HIS A 621 1.75 -17.62 -36.72
N PRO A 622 0.94 -18.36 -37.49
CA PRO A 622 -0.09 -19.30 -37.05
C PRO A 622 0.50 -20.59 -36.45
N ILE A 623 -0.26 -21.24 -35.55
CA ILE A 623 0.05 -22.58 -35.05
C ILE A 623 -0.21 -23.66 -36.12
N PRO A 624 0.43 -24.85 -36.05
CA PRO A 624 0.20 -25.91 -37.03
C PRO A 624 -1.27 -26.39 -37.06
N GLU A 625 -1.77 -26.73 -38.25
CA GLU A 625 -3.15 -27.18 -38.45
C GLU A 625 -3.51 -28.44 -37.64
N SER A 626 -2.55 -29.36 -37.46
CA SER A 626 -2.73 -30.52 -36.59
C SER A 626 -3.01 -30.14 -35.13
N THR A 627 -2.48 -29.02 -34.67
CA THR A 627 -2.71 -28.50 -33.32
C THR A 627 -4.10 -27.89 -33.23
N LEU A 628 -4.52 -27.08 -34.22
CA LEU A 628 -5.88 -26.52 -34.29
C LEU A 628 -6.95 -27.61 -34.27
N GLN A 629 -6.77 -28.67 -35.05
CA GLN A 629 -7.69 -29.80 -35.09
C GLN A 629 -7.78 -30.52 -33.73
N ALA A 630 -6.66 -30.69 -33.04
CA ALA A 630 -6.63 -31.24 -31.69
C ALA A 630 -7.37 -30.33 -30.68
N VAL A 631 -7.17 -29.00 -30.76
CA VAL A 631 -7.88 -28.01 -29.93
C VAL A 631 -9.40 -28.10 -30.17
N GLN A 632 -9.85 -28.14 -31.42
CA GLN A 632 -11.27 -28.25 -31.77
C GLN A 632 -11.88 -29.59 -31.31
N ALA A 633 -11.14 -30.70 -31.46
CA ALA A 633 -11.57 -32.01 -30.99
C ALA A 633 -11.75 -32.05 -29.46
N LYS A 634 -10.83 -31.43 -28.71
CA LYS A 634 -10.96 -31.29 -27.25
C LYS A 634 -12.14 -30.40 -26.85
N ARG A 635 -12.35 -29.26 -27.52
CA ARG A 635 -13.50 -28.35 -27.24
C ARG A 635 -14.86 -28.98 -27.55
N SER A 636 -14.95 -29.87 -28.53
CA SER A 636 -16.19 -30.53 -28.94
C SER A 636 -16.56 -31.75 -28.09
N GLY A 637 -15.77 -32.08 -27.05
CA GLY A 637 -16.01 -33.25 -26.18
C GLY A 637 -15.84 -34.59 -26.90
N GLY A 638 -15.17 -34.60 -28.06
CA GLY A 638 -15.19 -35.70 -29.04
C GLY A 638 -14.31 -36.91 -28.73
N VAL A 639 -13.67 -37.00 -27.56
CA VAL A 639 -12.81 -38.14 -27.22
C VAL A 639 -13.55 -39.10 -26.29
N VAL A 640 -14.25 -40.07 -26.87
CA VAL A 640 -14.76 -41.25 -26.18
C VAL A 640 -13.55 -42.00 -25.60
N GLY A 641 -13.30 -41.86 -24.29
CA GLY A 641 -12.26 -42.61 -23.56
C GLY A 641 -11.03 -41.82 -23.09
N GLY A 642 -11.01 -40.49 -23.18
CA GLY A 642 -9.86 -39.66 -22.75
C GLY A 642 -10.05 -38.96 -21.40
N GLY A 643 -10.31 -39.70 -20.33
CA GLY A 643 -10.44 -39.15 -18.96
C GLY A 643 -9.12 -38.73 -18.28
N GLY A 644 -8.10 -38.29 -19.03
CA GLY A 644 -6.78 -38.00 -18.44
C GLY A 644 -6.00 -36.96 -19.22
N GLY A 645 -5.75 -35.81 -18.61
CA GLY A 645 -4.82 -34.81 -19.15
C GLY A 645 -4.80 -33.49 -18.37
N SER A 646 -5.97 -32.90 -18.09
CA SER A 646 -6.03 -31.69 -17.27
C SER A 646 -6.00 -32.06 -15.78
N MET A 647 -4.98 -31.60 -15.06
CA MET A 647 -4.86 -31.71 -13.59
C MET A 647 -6.04 -31.07 -12.82
N ALA A 648 -6.99 -30.43 -13.52
CA ALA A 648 -8.12 -29.70 -12.96
C ALA A 648 -9.50 -30.12 -13.49
N GLY A 649 -9.60 -31.22 -14.25
CA GLY A 649 -10.91 -31.72 -14.76
C GLY A 649 -11.49 -30.92 -15.95
N ALA A 650 -10.66 -30.12 -16.63
CA ALA A 650 -11.04 -29.35 -17.83
C ALA A 650 -10.88 -30.18 -19.13
N ALA A 651 -11.38 -29.64 -20.26
CA ALA A 651 -11.29 -30.30 -21.57
C ALA A 651 -9.85 -30.35 -22.12
N GLY A 652 -8.95 -29.52 -21.58
CA GLY A 652 -7.54 -29.45 -21.94
C GLY A 652 -7.30 -28.82 -23.30
N ALA A 653 -8.25 -28.01 -23.77
CA ALA A 653 -8.19 -27.40 -25.10
C ALA A 653 -7.04 -26.40 -25.22
N ASN A 654 -6.58 -25.82 -24.11
CA ASN A 654 -5.47 -24.88 -24.09
C ASN A 654 -4.13 -25.51 -23.67
N ASP A 655 -4.06 -26.83 -23.40
CA ASP A 655 -2.86 -27.49 -22.86
C ASP A 655 -1.61 -27.32 -23.74
N HIS A 656 -1.78 -27.15 -25.05
CA HIS A 656 -0.65 -26.94 -25.98
C HIS A 656 0.07 -25.61 -25.74
N ASN A 657 -0.55 -24.67 -25.02
CA ASN A 657 0.05 -23.39 -24.62
C ASN A 657 0.73 -23.43 -23.25
N SER A 658 0.70 -24.57 -22.55
CA SER A 658 1.49 -24.75 -21.33
C SER A 658 3.00 -24.77 -21.66
N ARG A 659 3.82 -24.20 -20.79
CA ARG A 659 5.28 -24.12 -20.95
C ARG A 659 5.98 -24.48 -19.65
N PHE A 660 7.20 -25.00 -19.79
CA PHE A 660 8.13 -25.22 -18.69
C PHE A 660 9.53 -24.86 -19.16
N CYS A 661 10.28 -24.15 -18.33
CA CYS A 661 11.71 -23.95 -18.53
C CYS A 661 12.49 -24.25 -17.26
N HIS A 662 13.71 -24.74 -17.43
CA HIS A 662 14.72 -24.88 -16.39
C HIS A 662 16.00 -24.22 -16.87
N LEU A 663 16.35 -23.08 -16.27
CA LEU A 663 17.42 -22.19 -16.72
C LEU A 663 18.50 -22.09 -15.66
N THR A 664 19.78 -22.12 -16.07
CA THR A 664 20.92 -22.05 -15.14
C THR A 664 21.71 -20.77 -15.37
N PHE A 665 21.85 -19.95 -14.33
CA PHE A 665 22.58 -18.69 -14.34
C PHE A 665 23.84 -18.79 -13.48
N VAL A 666 24.98 -18.32 -13.99
CA VAL A 666 26.26 -18.39 -13.27
C VAL A 666 26.49 -17.10 -12.49
N CYS A 667 26.80 -17.23 -11.19
CA CYS A 667 27.05 -16.15 -10.26
C CYS A 667 28.44 -16.31 -9.62
N ARG A 668 29.43 -15.54 -10.08
CA ARG A 668 30.82 -15.56 -9.62
C ARG A 668 31.01 -14.88 -8.26
N CYS A 669 30.35 -13.75 -8.06
CA CYS A 669 30.41 -12.96 -6.83
C CYS A 669 29.24 -13.32 -5.90
N PRO A 670 29.38 -13.22 -4.56
CA PRO A 670 28.31 -13.47 -3.61
C PRO A 670 27.19 -12.44 -3.80
N GLY A 671 25.99 -12.77 -3.34
CA GLY A 671 24.88 -11.83 -3.41
C GLY A 671 23.56 -12.38 -2.91
N VAL A 672 22.52 -11.61 -3.20
CA VAL A 672 21.13 -11.94 -2.88
C VAL A 672 20.26 -11.67 -4.10
N ILE A 673 19.30 -12.55 -4.35
CA ILE A 673 18.23 -12.29 -5.32
C ILE A 673 16.91 -12.02 -4.60
N HIS A 674 16.12 -11.14 -5.19
CA HIS A 674 14.80 -10.77 -4.68
C HIS A 674 13.66 -11.22 -5.61
N GLY A 675 13.99 -11.63 -6.84
CA GLY A 675 13.04 -12.00 -7.87
C GLY A 675 13.70 -12.20 -9.23
N LEU A 676 12.85 -12.39 -10.24
CA LEU A 676 13.23 -12.51 -11.64
C LEU A 676 12.69 -11.32 -12.42
N ALA A 677 13.52 -10.67 -13.21
CA ALA A 677 13.08 -9.67 -14.17
C ALA A 677 12.75 -10.37 -15.50
N GLY A 678 11.53 -10.14 -16.00
CA GLY A 678 11.01 -10.67 -17.23
C GLY A 678 10.91 -9.61 -18.32
N TYR A 679 11.22 -10.03 -19.54
CA TYR A 679 11.26 -9.24 -20.77
C TYR A 679 10.71 -10.07 -21.92
N PHE A 680 10.58 -9.47 -23.10
CA PHE A 680 10.21 -10.18 -24.32
C PHE A 680 10.93 -9.68 -25.56
N GLU A 681 10.96 -10.53 -26.58
CA GLU A 681 11.24 -10.12 -27.96
C GLU A 681 10.14 -10.65 -28.88
N SER A 682 9.79 -9.90 -29.91
CA SER A 682 8.83 -10.32 -30.92
C SER A 682 9.37 -10.11 -32.31
N THR A 683 9.28 -11.17 -33.13
CA THR A 683 9.40 -11.04 -34.58
C THR A 683 8.02 -10.66 -35.09
N LEU A 684 7.89 -9.43 -35.59
CA LEU A 684 6.65 -8.96 -36.20
C LEU A 684 6.44 -9.63 -37.55
N TYR A 685 7.49 -9.65 -38.37
CA TYR A 685 7.49 -10.29 -39.69
C TYR A 685 8.88 -10.77 -40.08
N GLU A 686 8.95 -11.94 -40.71
CA GLU A 686 10.17 -12.52 -41.30
C GLU A 686 9.89 -12.79 -42.79
N SER A 687 10.70 -12.20 -43.67
CA SER A 687 10.53 -12.37 -45.12
C SER A 687 10.64 -13.84 -45.54
N ARG A 688 9.75 -14.26 -46.45
CA ARG A 688 9.68 -15.62 -47.01
C ARG A 688 10.25 -15.70 -48.43
N VAL A 689 10.85 -14.63 -48.96
CA VAL A 689 11.49 -14.63 -50.29
C VAL A 689 12.71 -15.57 -50.30
N PRO A 690 12.77 -16.58 -51.20
CA PRO A 690 13.93 -17.46 -51.29
C PRO A 690 15.20 -16.72 -51.75
N GLY A 691 16.28 -16.80 -50.99
CA GLY A 691 17.62 -16.31 -51.39
C GLY A 691 17.98 -14.90 -50.92
N GLU A 692 17.05 -14.14 -50.36
CA GLU A 692 17.35 -12.92 -49.59
C GLU A 692 17.66 -13.34 -48.13
N ALA A 693 18.71 -12.80 -47.51
CA ALA A 693 18.96 -13.03 -46.08
C ALA A 693 17.70 -12.57 -45.35
N ARG A 694 17.02 -13.48 -44.63
CA ARG A 694 15.68 -13.27 -44.07
C ARG A 694 15.68 -12.04 -43.14
N ALA A 695 15.36 -10.88 -43.72
CA ALA A 695 15.25 -9.65 -42.96
C ALA A 695 14.07 -9.82 -42.00
N LYS A 696 14.32 -9.55 -40.72
CA LYS A 696 13.30 -9.61 -39.67
C LYS A 696 12.95 -8.19 -39.24
N VAL A 697 11.66 -7.92 -39.15
CA VAL A 697 11.16 -6.74 -38.45
C VAL A 697 10.83 -7.17 -37.04
N GLU A 698 11.54 -6.61 -36.05
CA GLU A 698 11.48 -7.06 -34.65
C GLU A 698 11.20 -5.90 -33.70
N ILE A 699 10.60 -6.23 -32.56
CA ILE A 699 10.55 -5.39 -31.37
C ILE A 699 11.11 -6.14 -30.16
N SER A 700 11.72 -5.43 -29.22
CA SER A 700 12.41 -6.04 -28.08
C SER A 700 12.41 -5.14 -26.85
N THR A 701 12.15 -5.72 -25.68
CA THR A 701 12.39 -5.10 -24.37
C THR A 701 13.64 -5.67 -23.69
N HIS A 702 14.35 -6.58 -24.36
CA HIS A 702 15.54 -7.22 -23.83
C HIS A 702 16.67 -6.20 -23.60
N PRO A 703 17.21 -6.05 -22.37
CA PRO A 703 18.14 -4.96 -22.05
C PRO A 703 19.39 -4.88 -22.93
N GLU A 704 19.97 -6.02 -23.31
CA GLU A 704 21.15 -6.04 -24.20
C GLU A 704 20.85 -5.83 -25.70
N ARG A 705 19.57 -5.77 -26.11
CA ARG A 705 19.16 -5.75 -27.54
C ARG A 705 18.21 -4.60 -27.89
N ILE A 706 17.58 -3.98 -26.89
CA ILE A 706 16.60 -2.90 -27.07
C ILE A 706 17.19 -1.74 -27.88
N ASP A 707 18.42 -1.31 -27.62
CA ASP A 707 19.07 -0.20 -28.33
C ASP A 707 19.25 -0.45 -29.83
N HIS A 708 19.36 -1.71 -30.25
CA HIS A 708 19.48 -2.08 -31.66
C HIS A 708 18.12 -2.32 -32.32
N LYS A 709 17.20 -3.01 -31.63
CA LYS A 709 15.90 -3.42 -32.20
C LYS A 709 14.81 -2.36 -32.04
N SER A 710 14.73 -1.72 -30.88
CA SER A 710 13.61 -0.88 -30.45
C SER A 710 14.08 0.30 -29.59
N ARG A 711 15.11 1.02 -30.07
CA ARG A 711 15.66 2.18 -29.37
C ARG A 711 14.57 3.18 -29.01
N ASP A 712 14.60 3.66 -27.77
CA ASP A 712 13.67 4.65 -27.21
C ASP A 712 12.20 4.20 -27.10
N MET A 713 11.91 2.89 -27.25
CA MET A 713 10.56 2.33 -27.06
C MET A 713 10.17 2.35 -25.58
N GLY A 714 9.02 2.94 -25.26
CA GLY A 714 8.54 3.18 -23.89
C GLY A 714 7.23 2.47 -23.54
N SER A 715 6.65 1.70 -24.46
CA SER A 715 5.34 1.03 -24.31
C SER A 715 5.29 -0.01 -23.18
N TRP A 716 6.41 -0.66 -22.87
CA TRP A 716 6.47 -1.73 -21.88
C TRP A 716 7.59 -1.50 -20.88
N PHE A 717 7.23 -1.51 -19.59
CA PHE A 717 8.21 -1.75 -18.55
C PHE A 717 8.40 -3.26 -18.33
N PRO A 718 9.55 -3.69 -17.79
CA PRO A 718 9.76 -5.09 -17.42
C PRO A 718 8.69 -5.62 -16.46
N ILE A 719 8.50 -6.94 -16.46
CA ILE A 719 7.73 -7.62 -15.41
C ILE A 719 8.68 -8.13 -14.32
N PHE A 720 8.25 -8.16 -13.08
CA PHE A 720 9.00 -8.64 -11.93
C PHE A 720 8.26 -9.79 -11.26
N PHE A 721 8.89 -10.96 -11.19
CA PHE A 721 8.41 -12.14 -10.46
C PHE A 721 9.11 -12.21 -9.11
N PRO A 722 8.46 -11.80 -8.01
CA PRO A 722 9.12 -11.69 -6.72
C PRO A 722 9.37 -13.06 -6.07
N LEU A 723 10.34 -13.14 -5.15
CA LEU A 723 10.50 -14.25 -4.22
C LEU A 723 9.93 -13.87 -2.86
N LYS A 724 9.23 -14.79 -2.19
CA LYS A 724 8.71 -14.58 -0.82
C LYS A 724 9.82 -14.24 0.18
N GLU A 725 10.91 -14.98 0.08
CA GLU A 725 12.12 -14.77 0.88
C GLU A 725 13.29 -14.50 -0.06
N PRO A 726 14.11 -13.47 0.20
CA PRO A 726 15.33 -13.23 -0.56
C PRO A 726 16.27 -14.43 -0.43
N LEU A 727 16.91 -14.80 -1.53
CA LEU A 727 17.76 -15.98 -1.59
C LEU A 727 19.22 -15.55 -1.71
N THR A 728 19.99 -15.82 -0.67
CA THR A 728 21.42 -15.49 -0.57
C THR A 728 22.28 -16.65 -1.09
N TYR A 729 23.36 -16.34 -1.80
CA TYR A 729 24.29 -17.32 -2.36
C TYR A 729 25.76 -16.84 -2.25
N PRO A 730 26.71 -17.75 -2.02
CA PRO A 730 28.14 -17.44 -1.92
C PRO A 730 28.81 -17.30 -3.30
N TYR A 731 30.12 -17.09 -3.30
CA TYR A 731 30.98 -17.13 -4.49
C TYR A 731 30.78 -18.40 -5.33
N ASP A 732 30.97 -18.26 -6.64
CA ASP A 732 30.94 -19.36 -7.63
C ASP A 732 29.70 -20.27 -7.54
N SER A 733 28.53 -19.64 -7.36
CA SER A 733 27.23 -20.31 -7.32
C SER A 733 26.56 -20.37 -8.69
N GLU A 734 25.67 -21.34 -8.88
CA GLU A 734 24.72 -21.43 -9.98
C GLU A 734 23.30 -21.22 -9.45
N LEU A 735 22.53 -20.33 -10.07
CA LEU A 735 21.12 -20.16 -9.80
C LEU A 735 20.31 -20.92 -10.85
N GLU A 736 19.52 -21.89 -10.40
CA GLU A 736 18.60 -22.63 -11.26
C GLU A 736 17.18 -22.09 -11.09
N VAL A 737 16.56 -21.69 -12.20
CA VAL A 737 15.20 -21.17 -12.25
C VAL A 737 14.31 -22.20 -12.93
N SER A 738 13.33 -22.71 -12.20
CA SER A 738 12.26 -23.54 -12.76
C SER A 738 10.99 -22.71 -12.83
N MET A 739 10.43 -22.56 -14.03
CA MET A 739 9.23 -21.75 -14.25
C MET A 739 8.25 -22.45 -15.18
N TRP A 740 6.97 -22.35 -14.85
CA TRP A 740 5.87 -22.92 -15.61
C TRP A 740 4.89 -21.83 -16.04
N ARG A 741 4.35 -21.98 -17.24
CA ARG A 741 3.10 -21.36 -17.67
C ARG A 741 2.05 -22.48 -17.74
N GLN A 742 0.96 -22.32 -16.99
CA GLN A 742 -0.07 -23.34 -16.80
C GLN A 742 -1.45 -22.80 -17.19
N THR A 743 -2.39 -23.69 -17.48
CA THR A 743 -3.77 -23.34 -17.87
C THR A 743 -4.77 -24.40 -17.40
N ASP A 744 -6.03 -23.99 -17.18
CA ASP A 744 -7.16 -24.88 -16.83
C ASP A 744 -8.41 -24.64 -17.71
N ASP A 745 -8.20 -24.23 -18.96
CA ASP A 745 -9.18 -23.73 -19.95
C ASP A 745 -9.87 -22.41 -19.57
N THR A 746 -9.97 -22.07 -18.28
CA THR A 746 -10.59 -20.83 -17.80
C THR A 746 -9.58 -19.74 -17.46
N ARG A 747 -8.37 -20.13 -17.03
CA ARG A 747 -7.32 -19.23 -16.59
C ARG A 747 -5.97 -19.68 -17.13
N VAL A 748 -5.05 -18.73 -17.20
CA VAL A 748 -3.62 -18.96 -17.42
C VAL A 748 -2.87 -18.32 -16.26
N TRP A 749 -1.82 -18.98 -15.78
CA TRP A 749 -0.98 -18.46 -14.71
C TRP A 749 0.46 -18.93 -14.84
N TYR A 750 1.35 -18.27 -14.11
CA TYR A 750 2.75 -18.66 -13.93
C TYR A 750 3.03 -19.21 -12.55
N GLU A 751 3.95 -20.17 -12.48
CA GLU A 751 4.55 -20.69 -11.26
C GLU A 751 6.08 -20.62 -11.38
N TRP A 752 6.79 -20.22 -10.33
CA TRP A 752 8.24 -20.07 -10.37
C TRP A 752 8.91 -20.47 -9.07
N LEU A 753 10.12 -21.02 -9.21
CA LEU A 753 10.98 -21.52 -8.14
C LEU A 753 12.44 -21.22 -8.50
N VAL A 754 13.24 -20.82 -7.52
CA VAL A 754 14.69 -20.60 -7.69
C VAL A 754 15.48 -21.42 -6.68
N GLU A 755 16.57 -22.02 -7.14
CA GLU A 755 17.50 -22.80 -6.33
C GLU A 755 18.93 -22.26 -6.50
N ALA A 756 19.69 -22.17 -5.42
CA ALA A 756 21.12 -21.88 -5.47
C ALA A 756 21.94 -23.14 -5.24
N TRP A 757 22.92 -23.36 -6.12
CA TRP A 757 23.85 -24.48 -6.09
C TRP A 757 25.27 -23.96 -6.01
N THR A 758 26.16 -24.67 -5.31
CA THR A 758 27.61 -24.43 -5.37
C THR A 758 28.34 -25.70 -5.72
N TRP A 759 29.47 -25.55 -6.39
CA TRP A 759 30.40 -26.64 -6.65
C TRP A 759 31.22 -26.94 -5.39
N ILE A 760 31.28 -28.20 -4.99
CA ILE A 760 32.15 -28.69 -3.90
C ILE A 760 33.34 -29.51 -4.45
N SER A 761 33.21 -29.99 -5.68
CA SER A 761 34.29 -30.61 -6.45
C SER A 761 34.01 -30.39 -7.95
N PRO A 762 34.95 -30.69 -8.86
CA PRO A 762 34.72 -30.55 -10.31
C PRO A 762 33.55 -31.39 -10.86
N THR A 763 33.05 -32.37 -10.10
CA THR A 763 31.99 -33.30 -10.54
C THR A 763 30.77 -33.30 -9.63
N ALA A 764 30.81 -32.60 -8.49
CA ALA A 764 29.74 -32.59 -7.52
C ALA A 764 29.35 -31.17 -7.12
N ARG A 765 28.05 -30.93 -7.12
CA ARG A 765 27.42 -29.70 -6.65
C ARG A 765 26.44 -30.01 -5.52
N ILE A 766 26.26 -29.04 -4.61
CA ILE A 766 25.30 -29.11 -3.51
C ILE A 766 24.36 -27.91 -3.57
N ARG A 767 23.07 -28.14 -3.28
CA ARG A 767 22.07 -27.08 -3.16
C ARG A 767 22.21 -26.39 -1.81
N ILE A 768 22.41 -25.08 -1.82
CA ILE A 768 22.59 -24.26 -0.61
C ILE A 768 21.26 -23.68 -0.14
N ALA A 769 20.42 -23.24 -1.08
CA ALA A 769 19.15 -22.59 -0.78
C ALA A 769 18.11 -22.89 -1.86
N THR A 770 16.84 -22.80 -1.49
CA THR A 770 15.69 -22.91 -2.39
C THR A 770 14.63 -21.93 -1.96
N SER A 771 14.00 -21.25 -2.91
CA SER A 771 12.87 -20.38 -2.64
C SER A 771 11.61 -21.21 -2.37
N ALA A 772 10.57 -20.61 -1.80
CA ALA A 772 9.23 -21.19 -1.90
C ALA A 772 8.75 -21.19 -3.36
N LEU A 773 7.89 -22.14 -3.72
CA LEU A 773 7.16 -22.11 -4.99
C LEU A 773 6.13 -20.98 -4.94
N CYS A 774 6.27 -20.02 -5.85
CA CYS A 774 5.32 -18.92 -6.02
C CYS A 774 4.36 -19.25 -7.17
N SER A 775 3.09 -18.87 -7.04
CA SER A 775 2.07 -19.18 -8.06
C SER A 775 1.04 -18.08 -8.19
N SER A 776 1.02 -17.46 -9.38
CA SER A 776 0.03 -16.44 -9.73
C SER A 776 -1.38 -16.98 -9.86
N ARG A 777 -1.59 -18.32 -9.83
CA ARG A 777 -2.93 -18.90 -9.76
C ARG A 777 -3.72 -18.37 -8.56
N LYS A 778 -3.05 -18.25 -7.41
CA LYS A 778 -3.63 -17.78 -6.14
C LYS A 778 -3.95 -16.28 -6.16
N SER A 779 -3.18 -15.50 -6.93
CA SER A 779 -3.45 -14.08 -7.19
C SER A 779 -4.81 -13.89 -7.89
N PHE A 780 -5.19 -14.79 -8.82
CA PHE A 780 -6.51 -14.74 -9.48
C PHE A 780 -7.66 -15.32 -8.66
N ILE A 781 -7.38 -15.97 -7.54
CA ILE A 781 -8.42 -16.52 -6.66
C ILE A 781 -9.03 -15.40 -5.79
N THR A 782 -8.35 -14.27 -5.58
CA THR A 782 -8.80 -13.26 -4.62
C THR A 782 -9.81 -12.23 -5.11
N HIS A 783 -10.19 -12.20 -6.39
CA HIS A 783 -11.40 -11.45 -6.79
C HIS A 783 -12.70 -12.24 -6.51
N HIS A 784 -12.65 -13.57 -6.28
CA HIS A 784 -13.88 -14.36 -6.08
C HIS A 784 -13.85 -15.45 -5.01
N ILE A 785 -12.71 -15.78 -4.41
CA ILE A 785 -12.63 -16.52 -3.14
C ILE A 785 -11.83 -15.64 -2.20
N ALA A 786 -12.53 -14.69 -1.63
CA ALA A 786 -12.03 -13.82 -0.59
C ALA A 786 -11.59 -14.67 0.61
N ASN A 787 -10.44 -14.33 1.21
CA ASN A 787 -10.39 -14.32 2.67
C ASN A 787 -11.68 -13.64 3.11
N MET A 788 -12.53 -14.32 3.87
CA MET A 788 -13.88 -13.82 4.17
C MET A 788 -13.86 -12.48 4.92
N SER A 789 -12.67 -12.04 5.36
CA SER A 789 -12.39 -10.67 5.76
C SER A 789 -10.94 -10.26 5.42
N SER A 790 -10.73 -8.99 5.07
CA SER A 790 -9.47 -8.25 4.90
C SER A 790 -8.96 -7.67 6.22
N GLN A 791 -9.71 -7.91 7.31
CA GLN A 791 -9.29 -7.60 8.67
C GLN A 791 -8.22 -8.60 9.13
N GLN A 792 -7.31 -8.16 10.00
CA GLN A 792 -6.32 -9.05 10.63
C GLN A 792 -7.04 -10.15 11.41
N SER A 793 -6.44 -11.34 11.55
CA SER A 793 -7.02 -12.38 12.40
C SER A 793 -7.18 -11.88 13.84
N HIS A 794 -8.40 -11.94 14.37
CA HIS A 794 -8.75 -11.49 15.71
C HIS A 794 -9.93 -12.31 16.25
N PRO A 795 -10.12 -12.37 17.58
CA PRO A 795 -11.29 -12.99 18.17
C PRO A 795 -12.58 -12.29 17.72
N THR A 796 -13.57 -13.05 17.26
CA THR A 796 -14.85 -12.53 16.76
C THR A 796 -15.59 -11.78 17.87
N LEU A 797 -15.91 -10.52 17.61
CA LEU A 797 -16.52 -9.63 18.60
C LEU A 797 -18.04 -9.79 18.63
N LEU A 798 -18.55 -10.53 19.62
CA LEU A 798 -19.97 -10.89 19.76
C LEU A 798 -20.58 -10.35 21.05
N ILE A 799 -20.24 -9.09 21.36
CA ILE A 799 -20.92 -8.31 22.40
C ILE A 799 -22.11 -7.57 21.78
N PRO A 800 -23.09 -7.10 22.57
CA PRO A 800 -24.22 -6.33 22.01
C PRO A 800 -23.86 -4.98 21.35
N GLY A 801 -22.57 -4.63 21.23
CA GLY A 801 -22.05 -3.40 20.62
C GLY A 801 -20.83 -2.83 21.37
N PRO A 802 -19.73 -2.44 20.69
CA PRO A 802 -19.51 -2.51 19.23
C PRO A 802 -19.58 -3.94 18.67
N VAL A 803 -19.96 -4.07 17.39
CA VAL A 803 -20.13 -5.35 16.70
C VAL A 803 -19.10 -5.50 15.58
N GLU A 804 -18.99 -6.71 15.04
CA GLU A 804 -18.11 -7.03 13.92
C GLU A 804 -18.40 -6.17 12.67
N PHE A 805 -17.34 -5.80 11.95
CA PHE A 805 -17.44 -4.96 10.75
C PHE A 805 -17.48 -5.80 9.47
N ASP A 806 -18.28 -5.35 8.51
CA ASP A 806 -18.11 -5.74 7.12
C ASP A 806 -16.89 -5.00 6.52
N ASP A 807 -16.10 -5.71 5.72
CA ASP A 807 -14.87 -5.17 5.14
C ASP A 807 -15.09 -3.92 4.31
N ALA A 808 -16.15 -3.86 3.51
CA ALA A 808 -16.39 -2.70 2.66
C ALA A 808 -16.69 -1.46 3.50
N VAL A 809 -17.36 -1.65 4.64
CA VAL A 809 -17.61 -0.57 5.61
C VAL A 809 -16.30 -0.08 6.21
N LEU A 810 -15.40 -0.98 6.63
CA LEU A 810 -14.11 -0.59 7.18
C LEU A 810 -13.21 0.07 6.12
N GLN A 811 -13.14 -0.49 4.91
CA GLN A 811 -12.36 0.06 3.79
C GLN A 811 -12.82 1.46 3.41
N SER A 812 -14.12 1.77 3.49
CA SER A 812 -14.63 3.11 3.19
C SER A 812 -14.08 4.20 4.13
N MET A 813 -13.62 3.83 5.34
CA MET A 813 -12.95 4.78 6.25
C MET A 813 -11.56 5.21 5.76
N SER A 814 -10.96 4.48 4.82
CA SER A 814 -9.68 4.85 4.19
C SER A 814 -9.80 6.01 3.18
N HIS A 815 -11.02 6.52 2.96
CA HIS A 815 -11.24 7.69 2.12
C HIS A 815 -10.39 8.87 2.61
N TYR A 816 -9.65 9.49 1.70
CA TYR A 816 -8.79 10.64 1.99
C TYR A 816 -9.58 11.78 2.61
N SER A 817 -8.89 12.66 3.35
CA SER A 817 -9.53 13.81 3.98
C SER A 817 -10.10 14.76 2.93
N GLU A 818 -11.40 15.00 2.97
CA GLU A 818 -12.11 15.91 2.08
C GLU A 818 -12.78 17.04 2.86
N SER A 819 -13.03 18.16 2.18
CA SER A 819 -13.78 19.26 2.78
C SER A 819 -15.23 18.85 3.03
N HIS A 820 -15.69 18.97 4.28
CA HIS A 820 -17.07 18.66 4.68
C HIS A 820 -18.13 19.63 4.10
N VAL A 821 -17.70 20.66 3.36
CA VAL A 821 -18.58 21.53 2.55
C VAL A 821 -18.30 21.37 1.05
N GLY A 822 -17.40 20.47 0.66
CA GLY A 822 -17.12 20.12 -0.72
C GLY A 822 -18.26 19.32 -1.36
N ALA A 823 -18.41 19.44 -2.68
CA ALA A 823 -19.53 18.84 -3.41
C ALA A 823 -19.60 17.31 -3.27
N GLY A 824 -18.45 16.62 -3.23
CA GLY A 824 -18.34 15.17 -3.04
C GLY A 824 -18.98 14.73 -1.71
N PHE A 825 -18.42 15.21 -0.60
CA PHE A 825 -18.97 14.95 0.73
C PHE A 825 -20.45 15.35 0.89
N VAL A 826 -20.85 16.53 0.41
CA VAL A 826 -22.23 17.01 0.51
C VAL A 826 -23.20 16.05 -0.19
N ALA A 827 -22.81 15.50 -1.34
CA ALA A 827 -23.62 14.51 -2.05
C ALA A 827 -23.72 13.19 -1.25
N THR A 828 -22.60 12.70 -0.71
CA THR A 828 -22.57 11.49 0.13
C THR A 828 -23.43 11.64 1.37
N PHE A 829 -23.29 12.75 2.10
CA PHE A 829 -24.04 12.97 3.34
C PHE A 829 -25.54 13.16 3.05
N GLY A 830 -25.90 13.87 1.98
CA GLY A 830 -27.30 13.99 1.55
C GLY A 830 -27.94 12.65 1.18
N GLU A 831 -27.19 11.77 0.49
CA GLU A 831 -27.62 10.40 0.20
C GLU A 831 -27.79 9.57 1.50
N THR A 832 -26.84 9.68 2.43
CA THR A 832 -26.91 9.03 3.75
C THR A 832 -28.17 9.42 4.51
N LEU A 833 -28.51 10.71 4.57
CA LEU A 833 -29.74 11.20 5.22
C LEU A 833 -31.00 10.64 4.54
N SER A 834 -31.01 10.61 3.21
CA SER A 834 -32.13 10.05 2.43
C SER A 834 -32.32 8.55 2.71
N MET A 835 -31.24 7.79 2.83
CA MET A 835 -31.28 6.36 3.18
C MET A 835 -31.73 6.12 4.62
N LEU A 836 -31.38 7.01 5.55
CA LEU A 836 -31.88 6.91 6.93
C LEU A 836 -33.40 7.01 6.99
N ARG A 837 -34.04 7.86 6.16
CA ARG A 837 -35.52 7.87 6.06
C ARG A 837 -36.09 6.50 5.72
N ARG A 838 -35.47 5.81 4.76
CA ARG A 838 -35.87 4.44 4.36
C ARG A 838 -35.65 3.44 5.50
N LEU A 839 -34.51 3.52 6.20
CA LEU A 839 -34.21 2.64 7.34
C LEU A 839 -35.24 2.80 8.47
N PHE A 840 -35.61 4.04 8.81
CA PHE A 840 -36.63 4.34 9.81
C PHE A 840 -38.05 4.16 9.28
N GLN A 841 -38.25 3.78 8.01
CA GLN A 841 -39.56 3.61 7.39
C GLN A 841 -40.43 4.88 7.48
N THR A 842 -39.83 6.04 7.19
CA THR A 842 -40.54 7.33 7.13
C THR A 842 -40.59 7.89 5.71
N THR A 843 -41.77 8.37 5.34
CA THR A 843 -42.07 9.07 4.08
C THR A 843 -42.52 10.52 4.34
N ASP A 844 -42.77 10.87 5.59
CA ASP A 844 -43.15 12.22 6.00
C ASP A 844 -41.97 13.20 5.80
N GLY A 845 -42.14 14.14 4.87
CA GLY A 845 -41.17 15.20 4.58
C GLY A 845 -40.99 16.20 5.73
N SER A 846 -41.89 16.21 6.72
CA SER A 846 -41.77 17.02 7.94
C SER A 846 -40.87 16.38 9.01
N SER A 847 -40.61 15.08 8.90
CA SER A 847 -39.63 14.36 9.73
C SER A 847 -38.21 14.68 9.29
N GLN A 848 -37.23 14.56 10.20
CA GLN A 848 -35.83 14.86 9.92
C GLN A 848 -34.87 13.82 10.53
N PRO A 849 -34.00 13.18 9.71
CA PRO A 849 -32.84 12.46 10.20
C PRO A 849 -31.74 13.42 10.69
N PHE A 850 -31.09 13.05 11.79
CA PHE A 850 -29.90 13.69 12.33
C PHE A 850 -28.76 12.67 12.44
N VAL A 851 -27.56 13.09 12.05
CA VAL A 851 -26.31 12.34 12.22
C VAL A 851 -25.29 13.28 12.85
N ILE A 852 -24.96 13.06 14.12
CA ILE A 852 -24.09 13.94 14.91
C ILE A 852 -22.95 13.09 15.49
N SER A 853 -21.72 13.58 15.42
CA SER A 853 -20.56 12.90 16.02
C SER A 853 -20.75 12.73 17.53
N GLY A 854 -20.79 11.49 18.00
CA GLY A 854 -21.08 11.13 19.39
C GLY A 854 -21.48 9.67 19.56
N SER A 855 -21.65 9.22 20.82
CA SER A 855 -22.18 7.88 21.12
C SER A 855 -23.71 7.87 21.09
N GLY A 856 -24.33 6.69 21.20
CA GLY A 856 -25.79 6.57 21.31
C GLY A 856 -26.39 7.34 22.50
N THR A 857 -25.65 7.47 23.60
CA THR A 857 -26.04 8.23 24.79
C THR A 857 -26.28 9.72 24.50
N LEU A 858 -25.58 10.31 23.52
CA LEU A 858 -25.85 11.67 23.06
C LEU A 858 -27.30 11.85 22.55
N GLY A 859 -27.94 10.77 22.12
CA GLY A 859 -29.36 10.78 21.76
C GLY A 859 -30.25 11.17 22.94
N TRP A 860 -29.91 10.75 24.15
CA TRP A 860 -30.65 11.10 25.36
C TRP A 860 -30.53 12.60 25.63
N ASP A 861 -29.32 13.17 25.54
CA ASP A 861 -29.10 14.61 25.63
C ASP A 861 -29.88 15.39 24.56
N LEU A 862 -29.91 14.88 23.32
CA LEU A 862 -30.69 15.49 22.23
C LEU A 862 -32.17 15.59 22.60
N VAL A 863 -32.75 14.53 23.17
CA VAL A 863 -34.16 14.54 23.60
C VAL A 863 -34.35 15.44 24.81
N ALA A 864 -33.57 15.24 25.88
CA ALA A 864 -33.71 15.94 27.14
C ALA A 864 -33.56 17.46 26.96
N ALA A 865 -32.52 17.89 26.26
CA ALA A 865 -32.20 19.32 26.11
C ALA A 865 -33.11 20.06 25.12
N ASN A 866 -33.71 19.37 24.14
CA ASN A 866 -34.46 20.01 23.05
C ASN A 866 -35.97 19.75 23.09
N LEU A 867 -36.44 18.60 23.55
CA LEU A 867 -37.86 18.26 23.56
C LEU A 867 -38.55 18.52 24.91
N MET A 868 -37.77 18.75 25.97
CA MET A 868 -38.27 19.08 27.30
C MET A 868 -37.75 20.42 27.83
N GLU A 869 -38.58 21.08 28.62
CA GLU A 869 -38.21 22.23 29.44
C GLU A 869 -38.15 21.85 30.93
N PRO A 870 -37.31 22.52 31.76
CA PRO A 870 -37.23 22.24 33.19
C PRO A 870 -38.59 22.32 33.87
N GLY A 871 -38.91 21.32 34.69
CA GLY A 871 -40.15 21.18 35.43
C GLY A 871 -41.30 20.49 34.67
N GLU A 872 -41.13 20.15 33.38
CA GLU A 872 -42.09 19.35 32.62
C GLU A 872 -42.03 17.86 33.03
N GLU A 873 -43.18 17.19 32.93
CA GLU A 873 -43.35 15.78 33.34
C GLU A 873 -42.92 14.81 32.22
N ALA A 874 -42.15 13.78 32.56
CA ALA A 874 -41.73 12.71 31.65
C ALA A 874 -42.11 11.32 32.21
N LEU A 875 -42.61 10.44 31.34
CA LEU A 875 -42.89 9.04 31.69
C LEU A 875 -41.80 8.15 31.11
N VAL A 876 -41.05 7.44 31.94
CA VAL A 876 -39.97 6.55 31.50
C VAL A 876 -40.35 5.10 31.73
N LEU A 877 -40.37 4.31 30.66
CA LEU A 877 -40.60 2.87 30.71
C LEU A 877 -39.26 2.14 30.77
N SER A 878 -38.91 1.61 31.93
CA SER A 878 -37.61 0.95 32.17
C SER A 878 -37.75 -0.56 32.25
N SER A 879 -36.89 -1.26 31.51
CA SER A 879 -36.70 -2.72 31.54
C SER A 879 -35.25 -3.10 31.90
N GLY A 880 -34.45 -2.14 32.38
CA GLY A 880 -33.07 -2.36 32.77
C GLY A 880 -32.21 -1.09 32.86
N TYR A 881 -30.90 -1.28 32.72
CA TYR A 881 -29.88 -0.25 32.93
C TYR A 881 -30.04 0.98 32.03
N PHE A 882 -30.44 0.80 30.77
CA PHE A 882 -30.47 1.91 29.81
C PHE A 882 -31.75 2.74 29.96
N GLY A 883 -32.87 2.10 30.29
CA GLY A 883 -34.09 2.82 30.68
C GLY A 883 -33.88 3.67 31.94
N ASP A 884 -33.18 3.12 32.94
CA ASP A 884 -32.79 3.85 34.15
C ASP A 884 -31.87 5.04 33.82
N GLY A 885 -30.84 4.82 32.99
CA GLY A 885 -29.95 5.91 32.57
C GLY A 885 -30.64 7.01 31.77
N PHE A 886 -31.68 6.69 31.00
CA PHE A 886 -32.46 7.71 30.30
C PHE A 886 -33.31 8.53 31.29
N ALA A 887 -33.87 7.90 32.34
CA ALA A 887 -34.50 8.65 33.43
C ALA A 887 -33.53 9.63 34.10
N ASP A 888 -32.34 9.16 34.48
CA ASP A 888 -31.30 9.98 35.10
C ASP A 888 -30.91 11.17 34.20
N CYS A 889 -30.80 10.94 32.88
CA CYS A 889 -30.52 12.00 31.91
C CYS A 889 -31.63 13.05 31.88
N LEU A 890 -32.91 12.64 31.84
CA LEU A 890 -34.03 13.59 31.84
C LEU A 890 -34.08 14.42 33.13
N GLU A 891 -33.79 13.81 34.28
CA GLU A 891 -33.69 14.52 35.56
C GLU A 891 -32.52 15.51 35.58
N ALA A 892 -31.37 15.15 35.00
CA ALA A 892 -30.21 16.04 34.89
C ALA A 892 -30.50 17.32 34.10
N TYR A 893 -31.44 17.28 33.16
CA TYR A 893 -31.94 18.46 32.42
C TYR A 893 -33.16 19.12 33.08
N GLY A 894 -33.53 18.72 34.29
CA GLY A 894 -34.60 19.32 35.10
C GLY A 894 -36.00 18.77 34.82
N GLY A 895 -36.12 17.65 34.11
CA GLY A 895 -37.39 16.95 33.92
C GLY A 895 -37.91 16.30 35.20
N LYS A 896 -39.23 16.23 35.36
CA LYS A 896 -39.88 15.49 36.46
C LYS A 896 -40.24 14.09 35.97
N VAL A 897 -39.42 13.11 36.34
CA VAL A 897 -39.58 11.75 35.83
C VAL A 897 -40.54 10.95 36.71
N THR A 898 -41.54 10.35 36.08
CA THR A 898 -42.29 9.20 36.61
C THR A 898 -41.76 7.96 35.91
N LYS A 899 -41.16 7.04 36.67
CA LYS A 899 -40.59 5.81 36.12
C LYS A 899 -41.52 4.63 36.39
N LEU A 900 -41.84 3.86 35.35
CA LEU A 900 -42.49 2.56 35.46
C LEU A 900 -41.44 1.48 35.17
N GLU A 901 -41.23 0.59 36.13
CA GLU A 901 -40.23 -0.46 36.06
C GLU A 901 -40.89 -1.83 35.90
N GLY A 902 -40.37 -2.64 34.98
CA GLY A 902 -40.66 -4.08 34.94
C GLY A 902 -39.85 -4.84 35.99
N PRO A 903 -40.26 -6.07 36.37
CA PRO A 903 -39.38 -6.96 37.12
C PRO A 903 -38.12 -7.29 36.29
N VAL A 904 -37.04 -7.76 36.93
CA VAL A 904 -35.80 -8.14 36.23
C VAL A 904 -36.10 -9.15 35.11
N GLY A 905 -35.83 -8.77 33.86
CA GLY A 905 -36.13 -9.59 32.69
C GLY A 905 -37.55 -9.44 32.14
N GLY A 906 -38.34 -8.51 32.66
CA GLY A 906 -39.66 -8.13 32.16
C GLY A 906 -39.72 -6.65 31.77
N LYS A 907 -40.91 -6.23 31.32
CA LYS A 907 -41.21 -4.84 30.92
C LYS A 907 -42.47 -4.31 31.61
N PRO A 908 -42.63 -2.97 31.73
CA PRO A 908 -43.87 -2.37 32.20
C PRO A 908 -45.09 -2.85 31.41
N GLN A 909 -46.20 -3.13 32.10
CA GLN A 909 -47.41 -3.67 31.48
C GLN A 909 -48.28 -2.56 30.89
N LEU A 910 -48.95 -2.84 29.77
CA LEU A 910 -49.74 -1.85 29.04
C LEU A 910 -50.84 -1.19 29.90
N ALA A 911 -51.47 -1.95 30.79
CA ALA A 911 -52.50 -1.44 31.70
C ALA A 911 -51.95 -0.37 32.67
N ASP A 912 -50.72 -0.56 33.17
CA ASP A 912 -50.06 0.39 34.07
C ASP A 912 -49.61 1.65 33.32
N ILE A 913 -49.17 1.48 32.06
CA ILE A 913 -48.83 2.61 31.17
C ILE A 913 -50.07 3.45 30.89
N GLU A 914 -51.20 2.83 30.51
CA GLU A 914 -52.46 3.54 30.30
C GLU A 914 -52.93 4.25 31.57
N LYS A 915 -52.78 3.60 32.73
CA LYS A 915 -53.14 4.18 34.02
C LYS A 915 -52.30 5.42 34.31
N ALA A 916 -50.98 5.33 34.20
CA ALA A 916 -50.08 6.47 34.43
C ALA A 916 -50.40 7.64 33.50
N LEU A 917 -50.62 7.37 32.21
CA LEU A 917 -50.99 8.38 31.20
C LEU A 917 -52.35 9.05 31.46
N LYS A 918 -53.28 8.39 32.18
CA LYS A 918 -54.57 8.99 32.61
C LYS A 918 -54.42 9.84 33.86
N GLU A 919 -53.51 9.48 34.75
CA GLU A 919 -53.32 10.16 36.04
C GLU A 919 -52.64 11.53 35.90
N LYS A 920 -51.73 11.67 34.93
CA LYS A 920 -50.96 12.90 34.69
C LYS A 920 -50.74 13.14 33.20
N ARG A 921 -50.54 14.41 32.85
CA ARG A 921 -50.16 14.82 31.50
C ARG A 921 -48.65 14.87 31.38
N TYR A 922 -48.08 14.04 30.52
CA TYR A 922 -46.65 14.00 30.25
C TYR A 922 -46.30 14.76 28.97
N LYS A 923 -45.14 15.43 28.98
CA LYS A 923 -44.53 16.03 27.80
C LYS A 923 -43.98 14.96 26.86
N ILE A 924 -43.22 14.02 27.41
CA ILE A 924 -42.64 12.89 26.68
C ILE A 924 -42.90 11.57 27.41
N LEU A 925 -43.01 10.50 26.63
CA LEU A 925 -42.90 9.12 27.08
C LEU A 925 -41.65 8.54 26.43
N THR A 926 -40.70 8.03 27.21
CA THR A 926 -39.53 7.32 26.69
C THR A 926 -39.64 5.82 26.94
N VAL A 927 -39.16 5.03 25.98
CA VAL A 927 -39.13 3.56 26.07
C VAL A 927 -37.90 3.02 25.38
N THR A 928 -37.17 2.14 26.06
CA THR A 928 -36.06 1.40 25.45
C THR A 928 -36.62 0.20 24.70
N HIS A 929 -36.38 0.13 23.39
CA HIS A 929 -36.93 -0.92 22.56
C HIS A 929 -36.29 -2.27 22.88
N VAL A 930 -34.96 -2.32 22.92
CA VAL A 930 -34.19 -3.47 23.41
C VAL A 930 -33.25 -2.99 24.50
N ASP A 931 -33.52 -3.34 25.75
CA ASP A 931 -32.60 -3.02 26.84
C ASP A 931 -31.40 -3.98 26.78
N THR A 932 -30.24 -3.43 26.43
CA THR A 932 -29.02 -4.19 26.19
C THR A 932 -28.43 -4.80 27.47
N SER A 933 -28.95 -4.45 28.65
CA SER A 933 -28.57 -5.10 29.90
C SER A 933 -29.37 -6.39 30.13
N THR A 934 -30.65 -6.45 29.78
CA THR A 934 -31.53 -7.60 30.08
C THR A 934 -31.92 -8.43 28.86
N GLY A 935 -31.73 -7.90 27.64
CA GLY A 935 -32.18 -8.53 26.40
C GLY A 935 -33.71 -8.49 26.20
N VAL A 936 -34.41 -7.64 26.96
CA VAL A 936 -35.87 -7.48 26.91
C VAL A 936 -36.28 -6.57 25.75
N LEU A 937 -37.24 -7.05 24.94
CA LEU A 937 -37.88 -6.37 23.83
C LEU A 937 -39.23 -5.75 24.27
N SER A 938 -39.31 -4.43 24.23
CA SER A 938 -40.52 -3.66 24.53
C SER A 938 -41.49 -3.62 23.35
N ASP A 939 -42.80 -3.71 23.60
CA ASP A 939 -43.83 -3.61 22.55
C ASP A 939 -44.12 -2.14 22.20
N ILE A 940 -43.28 -1.57 21.33
CA ILE A 940 -43.36 -0.16 20.92
C ILE A 940 -44.68 0.14 20.22
N LYS A 941 -45.20 -0.77 19.40
CA LYS A 941 -46.44 -0.57 18.64
C LYS A 941 -47.62 -0.36 19.58
N SER A 942 -47.78 -1.23 20.58
CA SER A 942 -48.86 -1.11 21.56
C SER A 942 -48.68 0.10 22.49
N VAL A 943 -47.45 0.40 22.92
CA VAL A 943 -47.16 1.57 23.75
C VAL A 943 -47.49 2.87 23.02
N ALA A 944 -47.07 3.01 21.76
CA ALA A 944 -47.36 4.18 20.95
C ALA A 944 -48.87 4.35 20.68
N ALA A 945 -49.57 3.24 20.40
CA ALA A 945 -51.03 3.24 20.23
C ALA A 945 -51.76 3.67 21.51
N ALA A 946 -51.34 3.19 22.67
CA ALA A 946 -51.89 3.58 23.97
C ALA A 946 -51.62 5.06 24.28
N ALA A 947 -50.40 5.55 24.05
CA ALA A 947 -50.05 6.95 24.21
C ALA A 947 -50.90 7.85 23.32
N LYS A 948 -51.03 7.52 22.03
CA LYS A 948 -51.85 8.26 21.08
C LYS A 948 -53.34 8.29 21.45
N LYS A 949 -53.85 7.19 21.99
CA LYS A 949 -55.26 7.06 22.43
C LYS A 949 -55.56 7.83 23.71
N VAL A 950 -54.66 7.75 24.70
CA VAL A 950 -54.91 8.26 26.06
C VAL A 950 -54.38 9.69 26.25
N SER A 951 -53.22 9.99 25.68
CA SER A 951 -52.53 11.29 25.80
C SER A 951 -51.91 11.69 24.45
N PRO A 952 -52.74 12.08 23.45
CA PRO A 952 -52.29 12.35 22.08
C PRO A 952 -51.26 13.50 21.96
N GLU A 953 -51.10 14.31 23.01
CA GLU A 953 -50.15 15.42 23.07
C GLU A 953 -48.78 15.00 23.60
N THR A 954 -48.65 13.80 24.18
CA THR A 954 -47.37 13.26 24.64
C THR A 954 -46.54 12.80 23.45
N LEU A 955 -45.25 13.17 23.43
CA LEU A 955 -44.31 12.70 22.41
C LEU A 955 -43.79 11.31 22.77
N VAL A 956 -43.82 10.36 21.83
CA VAL A 956 -43.31 9.00 22.03
C VAL A 956 -41.88 8.90 21.50
N ILE A 957 -40.93 8.72 22.43
CA ILE A 957 -39.50 8.65 22.15
C ILE A 957 -38.98 7.23 22.41
N VAL A 958 -38.35 6.64 21.41
CA VAL A 958 -37.81 5.28 21.48
C VAL A 958 -36.29 5.32 21.51
N ASP A 959 -35.70 4.74 22.56
CA ASP A 959 -34.30 4.37 22.52
C ASP A 959 -34.16 3.06 21.75
N GLY A 960 -33.69 3.20 20.51
CA GLY A 960 -33.46 2.11 19.56
C GLY A 960 -31.98 1.79 19.34
N VAL A 961 -31.09 2.14 20.29
CA VAL A 961 -29.64 1.92 20.16
C VAL A 961 -29.31 0.47 19.82
N CYS A 962 -29.95 -0.52 20.45
CA CYS A 962 -29.70 -1.93 20.16
C CYS A 962 -30.60 -2.51 19.05
N SER A 963 -31.69 -1.84 18.70
CA SER A 963 -32.77 -2.42 17.90
C SER A 963 -32.82 -1.91 16.45
N VAL A 964 -32.40 -0.68 16.15
CA VAL A 964 -32.47 -0.13 14.79
C VAL A 964 -31.65 -0.97 13.83
N ALA A 965 -32.25 -1.37 12.70
CA ALA A 965 -31.73 -2.31 11.70
C ALA A 965 -31.75 -3.80 12.10
N CYS A 966 -32.33 -4.16 13.25
CA CYS A 966 -32.50 -5.56 13.70
C CYS A 966 -33.96 -5.88 14.04
N GLU A 967 -34.64 -4.98 14.74
CA GLU A 967 -36.06 -5.04 15.05
C GLU A 967 -36.84 -4.13 14.11
N GLU A 968 -38.11 -4.48 13.88
CA GLU A 968 -39.02 -3.61 13.15
C GLU A 968 -39.27 -2.32 13.94
N ILE A 969 -39.12 -1.18 13.27
CA ILE A 969 -39.48 0.14 13.79
C ILE A 969 -40.19 0.86 12.64
N ALA A 970 -41.51 0.74 12.57
CA ALA A 970 -42.31 1.40 11.56
C ALA A 970 -42.66 2.82 12.04
N PHE A 971 -41.74 3.77 11.83
CA PHE A 971 -41.80 5.11 12.44
C PHE A 971 -43.11 5.85 12.15
N ASP A 972 -43.49 5.94 10.87
CA ASP A 972 -44.73 6.63 10.46
C ASP A 972 -45.98 5.82 10.88
N GLU A 973 -45.99 4.50 10.65
CA GLU A 973 -47.15 3.63 10.94
C GLU A 973 -47.50 3.66 12.43
N TRP A 974 -46.50 3.59 13.30
CA TRP A 974 -46.71 3.58 14.75
C TRP A 974 -46.87 4.99 15.32
N GLY A 975 -46.63 6.03 14.52
CA GLY A 975 -46.74 7.43 14.93
C GLY A 975 -45.73 7.83 15.99
N LEU A 976 -44.47 7.40 15.82
CA LEU A 976 -43.38 7.72 16.74
C LEU A 976 -42.90 9.17 16.54
N ASP A 977 -42.42 9.80 17.61
CA ASP A 977 -41.96 11.19 17.56
C ASP A 977 -40.44 11.32 17.54
N GLY A 978 -39.73 10.36 18.12
CA GLY A 978 -38.28 10.30 18.10
C GLY A 978 -37.78 8.87 18.20
N VAL A 979 -36.79 8.50 17.40
CA VAL A 979 -36.05 7.25 17.56
C VAL A 979 -34.56 7.55 17.53
N LEU A 980 -33.85 7.08 18.54
CA LEU A 980 -32.41 7.29 18.72
C LEU A 980 -31.64 5.99 18.49
N THR A 981 -30.43 6.07 17.94
CA THR A 981 -29.54 4.92 17.81
C THR A 981 -28.06 5.32 17.68
N ALA A 982 -27.18 4.33 17.54
CA ALA A 982 -25.74 4.49 17.39
C ALA A 982 -25.22 3.70 16.17
N SER A 983 -24.13 4.17 15.57
CA SER A 983 -23.54 3.53 14.38
C SER A 983 -23.04 2.09 14.62
N GLN A 984 -22.39 1.82 15.77
CA GLN A 984 -21.69 0.57 16.09
C GLN A 984 -22.56 -0.58 16.61
N LYS A 985 -23.85 -0.52 16.33
CA LYS A 985 -24.83 -1.53 16.74
C LYS A 985 -25.26 -2.30 15.50
N ALA A 986 -26.53 -2.68 15.37
CA ALA A 986 -27.01 -3.47 14.24
C ALA A 986 -26.91 -2.77 12.87
N ILE A 987 -26.59 -1.47 12.82
CA ILE A 987 -26.22 -0.77 11.58
C ILE A 987 -24.88 -1.28 11.02
N GLY A 988 -23.95 -1.73 11.89
CA GLY A 988 -22.66 -2.28 11.46
C GLY A 988 -21.65 -1.23 11.00
N CYS A 989 -21.77 0.02 11.45
CA CYS A 989 -20.84 1.11 11.15
C CYS A 989 -19.91 1.36 12.35
N PRO A 990 -18.63 1.74 12.17
CA PRO A 990 -17.72 2.06 13.28
C PRO A 990 -18.28 3.09 14.27
N ALA A 991 -17.86 2.99 15.54
CA ALA A 991 -18.38 3.80 16.63
C ALA A 991 -18.02 5.27 16.46
N GLY A 992 -18.99 6.16 16.77
CA GLY A 992 -18.75 7.60 16.77
C GLY A 992 -19.85 8.46 16.17
N LEU A 993 -20.97 7.88 15.73
CA LEU A 993 -22.14 8.63 15.28
C LEU A 993 -23.39 8.33 16.15
N CYS A 994 -23.99 9.40 16.65
CA CYS A 994 -25.35 9.43 17.16
C CYS A 994 -26.29 9.67 15.97
N ILE A 995 -27.21 8.73 15.76
CA ILE A 995 -28.15 8.75 14.64
C ILE A 995 -29.55 8.83 15.23
N SER A 996 -30.39 9.70 14.68
CA SER A 996 -31.77 9.83 15.16
C SER A 996 -32.73 10.27 14.07
N MET A 997 -34.00 9.93 14.25
CA MET A 997 -35.11 10.39 13.41
C MET A 997 -36.14 11.07 14.30
N PHE A 998 -36.57 12.28 13.93
CA PHE A 998 -37.60 13.04 14.67
C PHE A 998 -38.76 13.41 13.76
N SER A 999 -39.98 13.30 14.28
CA SER A 999 -41.22 13.61 13.56
C SER A 999 -41.44 15.11 13.40
N GLY A 1000 -42.36 15.51 12.51
CA GLY A 1000 -42.81 16.90 12.42
C GLY A 1000 -43.35 17.46 13.75
N ARG A 1001 -43.98 16.63 14.60
CA ARG A 1001 -44.45 17.02 15.95
C ARG A 1001 -43.28 17.33 16.88
N ALA A 1002 -42.25 16.49 16.88
CA ALA A 1002 -41.03 16.73 17.66
C ALA A 1002 -40.29 17.99 17.17
N VAL A 1003 -40.13 18.16 15.85
CA VAL A 1003 -39.52 19.37 15.27
C VAL A 1003 -40.32 20.63 15.61
N ALA A 1004 -41.65 20.56 15.61
CA ALA A 1004 -42.52 21.66 16.04
C ALA A 1004 -42.34 21.97 17.54
N ALA A 1005 -42.20 20.94 18.39
CA ALA A 1005 -41.93 21.13 19.82
C ALA A 1005 -40.59 21.85 20.07
N VAL A 1006 -39.54 21.52 19.32
CA VAL A 1006 -38.24 22.24 19.38
C VAL A 1006 -38.41 23.72 19.03
N LYS A 1007 -39.19 24.03 17.99
CA LYS A 1007 -39.45 25.42 17.54
C LYS A 1007 -40.32 26.20 18.52
N ALA A 1008 -41.23 25.52 19.22
CA ALA A 1008 -42.17 26.11 20.16
C ALA A 1008 -41.63 26.30 21.59
N ARG A 1009 -40.39 25.88 21.86
CA ARG A 1009 -39.74 26.07 23.16
C ARG A 1009 -39.75 27.54 23.58
N LYS A 1010 -40.01 27.77 24.87
CA LYS A 1010 -39.97 29.11 25.49
C LYS A 1010 -38.59 29.44 26.05
N THR A 1011 -37.88 28.44 26.55
CA THR A 1011 -36.52 28.55 27.07
C THR A 1011 -35.50 28.03 26.05
N GLU A 1012 -34.33 28.70 25.98
CA GLU A 1012 -33.22 28.19 25.17
C GLU A 1012 -32.78 26.80 25.67
N ALA A 1013 -32.36 25.94 24.75
CA ALA A 1013 -31.86 24.61 25.10
C ALA A 1013 -30.61 24.73 25.98
N ALA A 1014 -30.51 23.92 27.05
CA ALA A 1014 -29.40 23.93 27.99
C ALA A 1014 -28.09 23.32 27.44
N THR A 1015 -27.94 23.24 26.11
CA THR A 1015 -26.81 22.65 25.41
C THR A 1015 -26.45 23.47 24.17
N TYR A 1016 -25.14 23.59 23.89
CA TYR A 1016 -24.66 24.29 22.70
C TYR A 1016 -24.49 23.32 21.52
N PHE A 1017 -23.71 22.25 21.70
CA PHE A 1017 -23.37 21.32 20.62
C PHE A 1017 -24.56 20.42 20.26
N ALA A 1018 -25.33 19.91 21.23
CA ALA A 1018 -26.50 19.07 20.98
C ALA A 1018 -27.77 19.89 20.68
N SER A 1019 -27.65 21.14 20.23
CA SER A 1019 -28.80 22.00 19.94
C SER A 1019 -29.44 21.62 18.60
N MET A 1020 -30.66 21.07 18.62
CA MET A 1020 -31.43 20.79 17.41
C MET A 1020 -31.74 22.05 16.61
N LYS A 1021 -31.94 23.20 17.29
CA LYS A 1021 -32.12 24.51 16.63
C LYS A 1021 -30.94 24.86 15.71
N ARG A 1022 -29.73 24.44 16.08
CA ARG A 1022 -28.50 24.67 15.30
C ARG A 1022 -28.27 23.59 14.25
N TRP A 1023 -28.51 22.31 14.57
CA TRP A 1023 -28.29 21.21 13.65
C TRP A 1023 -29.38 21.02 12.58
N LEU A 1024 -30.64 21.37 12.88
CA LEU A 1024 -31.76 21.22 11.95
C LEU A 1024 -31.50 21.86 10.57
N PRO A 1025 -31.11 23.15 10.46
CA PRO A 1025 -30.81 23.73 9.15
C PRO A 1025 -29.61 23.07 8.46
N ILE A 1026 -28.66 22.50 9.22
CA ILE A 1026 -27.50 21.80 8.66
C ILE A 1026 -27.92 20.48 8.02
N MET A 1027 -28.71 19.67 8.72
CA MET A 1027 -29.22 18.39 8.19
C MET A 1027 -30.11 18.62 6.96
N GLN A 1028 -30.98 19.63 7.00
CA GLN A 1028 -31.83 20.01 5.86
C GLN A 1028 -31.01 20.45 4.65
N ASN A 1029 -29.93 21.21 4.85
CA ASN A 1029 -29.08 21.64 3.75
C ASN A 1029 -28.30 20.46 3.16
N TYR A 1030 -27.67 19.61 3.96
CA TYR A 1030 -26.99 18.42 3.46
C TYR A 1030 -27.95 17.49 2.70
N GLU A 1031 -29.14 17.25 3.23
CA GLU A 1031 -30.18 16.46 2.57
C GLU A 1031 -30.63 17.07 1.23
N ALA A 1032 -30.73 18.41 1.17
CA ALA A 1032 -30.96 19.17 -0.06
C ALA A 1032 -29.71 19.31 -0.96
N LYS A 1033 -28.61 18.62 -0.64
CA LYS A 1033 -27.31 18.67 -1.34
C LYS A 1033 -26.71 20.08 -1.42
N LYS A 1034 -26.88 20.88 -0.37
CA LYS A 1034 -26.31 22.22 -0.20
C LYS A 1034 -25.27 22.22 0.92
N PRO A 1035 -24.12 22.90 0.73
CA PRO A 1035 -23.13 23.02 1.80
C PRO A 1035 -23.67 23.83 2.97
N SER A 1036 -23.34 23.44 4.18
CA SER A 1036 -23.76 24.13 5.41
C SER A 1036 -22.81 23.81 6.54
N TYR A 1037 -22.57 24.76 7.45
CA TYR A 1037 -21.64 24.57 8.55
C TYR A 1037 -22.20 25.07 9.89
N PHE A 1038 -22.05 24.23 10.92
CA PHE A 1038 -22.20 24.59 12.32
C PHE A 1038 -21.04 24.01 13.14
N ALA A 1039 -20.78 22.71 12.97
CA ALA A 1039 -19.61 22.02 13.48
C ALA A 1039 -19.15 20.98 12.45
N THR A 1040 -17.89 20.57 12.54
CA THR A 1040 -17.26 19.65 11.59
C THR A 1040 -17.79 18.22 11.81
N PRO A 1041 -18.54 17.62 10.87
CA PRO A 1041 -18.90 16.21 10.94
C PRO A 1041 -17.67 15.34 10.63
N SER A 1042 -17.67 14.06 11.01
CA SER A 1042 -16.61 13.12 10.63
C SER A 1042 -16.85 12.59 9.21
N PRO A 1043 -16.03 12.98 8.20
CA PRO A 1043 -16.27 12.52 6.83
C PRO A 1043 -16.14 11.01 6.68
N GLN A 1044 -15.11 10.42 7.29
CA GLN A 1044 -14.84 8.98 7.23
C GLN A 1044 -15.97 8.14 7.82
N LEU A 1045 -16.51 8.54 8.99
CA LEU A 1045 -17.63 7.81 9.60
C LEU A 1045 -18.92 7.95 8.78
N ILE A 1046 -19.12 9.08 8.09
CA ILE A 1046 -20.29 9.27 7.22
C ILE A 1046 -20.19 8.46 5.93
N HIS A 1047 -18.99 8.28 5.36
CA HIS A 1047 -18.74 7.32 4.28
C HIS A 1047 -18.99 5.87 4.72
N ALA A 1048 -18.54 5.50 5.91
CA ALA A 1048 -18.81 4.19 6.50
C ALA A 1048 -20.31 3.96 6.71
N LEU A 1049 -21.02 4.96 7.25
CA LEU A 1049 -22.47 4.90 7.41
C LEU A 1049 -23.19 4.82 6.05
N ASN A 1050 -22.74 5.57 5.03
CA ASN A 1050 -23.28 5.50 3.68
C ASN A 1050 -23.18 4.08 3.11
N THR A 1051 -21.99 3.46 3.23
CA THR A 1051 -21.73 2.10 2.77
C THR A 1051 -22.60 1.07 3.50
N ALA A 1052 -22.67 1.15 4.83
CA ALA A 1052 -23.49 0.27 5.65
C ALA A 1052 -24.99 0.38 5.30
N LEU A 1053 -25.50 1.60 5.10
CA LEU A 1053 -26.89 1.82 4.71
C LEU A 1053 -27.20 1.31 3.30
N LYS A 1054 -26.27 1.48 2.34
CA LYS A 1054 -26.41 0.89 1.01
C LYS A 1054 -26.56 -0.61 1.09
N GLN A 1055 -25.72 -1.28 1.89
CA GLN A 1055 -25.79 -2.72 2.13
C GLN A 1055 -27.13 -3.13 2.75
N ILE A 1056 -27.55 -2.46 3.84
CA ILE A 1056 -28.83 -2.73 4.52
C ILE A 1056 -30.01 -2.61 3.56
N LEU A 1057 -30.01 -1.59 2.70
CA LEU A 1057 -31.13 -1.26 1.82
C LEU A 1057 -31.08 -1.95 0.45
N THR A 1058 -30.14 -2.87 0.22
CA THR A 1058 -30.11 -3.73 -0.99
C THR A 1058 -31.28 -4.70 -1.05
N LYS A 1059 -31.80 -5.10 0.12
CA LYS A 1059 -32.94 -6.00 0.28
C LYS A 1059 -34.04 -5.30 1.11
N PRO A 1060 -35.29 -5.78 1.04
CA PRO A 1060 -36.34 -5.34 1.95
C PRO A 1060 -35.93 -5.51 3.41
N LEU A 1061 -36.23 -4.51 4.27
CA LEU A 1061 -35.90 -4.56 5.69
C LEU A 1061 -36.55 -5.75 6.41
N SER A 1062 -37.74 -6.18 5.96
CA SER A 1062 -38.43 -7.36 6.48
C SER A 1062 -37.61 -8.63 6.39
N GLU A 1063 -36.84 -8.84 5.31
CA GLU A 1063 -35.95 -9.99 5.18
C GLU A 1063 -34.81 -9.94 6.21
N ARG A 1064 -34.26 -8.74 6.45
CA ARG A 1064 -33.24 -8.52 7.46
C ARG A 1064 -33.77 -8.82 8.86
N PHE A 1065 -34.96 -8.33 9.21
CA PHE A 1065 -35.59 -8.59 10.50
C PHE A 1065 -35.87 -10.08 10.68
N GLN A 1066 -36.43 -10.74 9.66
CA GLN A 1066 -36.66 -12.19 9.68
C GLN A 1066 -35.37 -12.96 9.95
N LYS A 1067 -34.25 -12.58 9.32
CA LYS A 1067 -32.96 -13.26 9.52
C LYS A 1067 -32.45 -13.14 10.95
N HIS A 1068 -32.61 -11.98 11.57
CA HIS A 1068 -32.27 -11.80 12.99
C HIS A 1068 -33.20 -12.61 13.89
N THR A 1069 -34.51 -12.66 13.60
CA THR A 1069 -35.46 -13.53 14.32
C THR A 1069 -35.07 -15.01 14.23
N GLU A 1070 -34.69 -15.51 13.05
CA GLU A 1070 -34.23 -16.90 12.87
C GLU A 1070 -32.97 -17.20 13.68
N THR A 1071 -32.01 -16.29 13.67
CA THR A 1071 -30.75 -16.42 14.42
C THR A 1071 -30.98 -16.37 15.93
N ALA A 1072 -31.82 -15.46 16.41
CA ALA A 1072 -32.18 -15.37 17.83
C ALA A 1072 -32.88 -16.64 18.33
N LYS A 1073 -33.76 -17.24 17.51
CA LYS A 1073 -34.36 -18.55 17.80
C LYS A 1073 -33.31 -19.66 17.87
N LYS A 1074 -32.34 -19.67 16.97
CA LYS A 1074 -31.20 -20.61 16.98
C LYS A 1074 -30.39 -20.49 18.28
N VAL A 1075 -30.02 -19.27 18.67
CA VAL A 1075 -29.29 -19.00 19.93
C VAL A 1075 -30.14 -19.39 21.15
N GLY A 1076 -31.41 -19.02 21.18
CA GLY A 1076 -32.34 -19.37 22.27
C GLY A 1076 -32.53 -20.88 22.44
N LYS A 1077 -32.64 -21.61 21.32
CA LYS A 1077 -32.65 -23.08 21.32
C LYS A 1077 -31.36 -23.64 21.90
N ALA A 1078 -30.19 -23.14 21.48
CA ALA A 1078 -28.90 -23.58 22.01
C ALA A 1078 -28.78 -23.36 23.53
N VAL A 1079 -29.25 -22.21 24.04
CA VAL A 1079 -29.30 -21.91 25.48
C VAL A 1079 -30.17 -22.93 26.23
N THR A 1080 -31.33 -23.27 25.68
CA THR A 1080 -32.24 -24.27 26.26
C THR A 1080 -31.65 -25.68 26.18
N ASP A 1081 -31.00 -26.03 25.06
CA ASP A 1081 -30.33 -27.31 24.86
C ASP A 1081 -29.15 -27.49 25.84
N LEU A 1082 -28.53 -26.39 26.29
CA LEU A 1082 -27.53 -26.38 27.38
C LEU A 1082 -28.14 -26.41 28.79
N GLY A 1083 -29.47 -26.36 28.92
CA GLY A 1083 -30.17 -26.35 30.22
C GLY A 1083 -30.13 -24.99 30.94
N LEU A 1084 -29.77 -23.92 30.23
CA LEU A 1084 -29.64 -22.57 30.78
C LEU A 1084 -30.91 -21.74 30.56
N LYS A 1085 -31.00 -20.61 31.27
CA LYS A 1085 -32.13 -19.66 31.17
C LYS A 1085 -31.65 -18.32 30.62
N THR A 1086 -32.53 -17.62 29.92
CA THR A 1086 -32.33 -16.22 29.53
C THR A 1086 -32.76 -15.28 30.66
N VAL A 1087 -32.23 -14.05 30.66
CA VAL A 1087 -32.70 -13.00 31.59
C VAL A 1087 -34.12 -12.58 31.24
N ALA A 1088 -34.42 -12.33 29.96
CA ALA A 1088 -35.79 -12.09 29.50
C ALA A 1088 -36.70 -13.29 29.83
N ILE A 1089 -37.78 -13.02 30.55
CA ILE A 1089 -38.68 -14.02 31.15
C ILE A 1089 -39.58 -14.63 30.08
N GLU A 1090 -40.33 -13.78 29.38
CA GLU A 1090 -41.29 -14.19 28.36
C GLU A 1090 -40.60 -14.40 27.01
N GLU A 1091 -40.95 -15.47 26.29
CA GLU A 1091 -40.32 -15.79 25.01
C GLU A 1091 -40.59 -14.71 23.94
N GLY A 1092 -41.80 -14.14 23.93
CA GLY A 1092 -42.18 -13.05 23.04
C GLY A 1092 -41.50 -11.71 23.33
N ASP A 1093 -40.85 -11.59 24.49
CA ASP A 1093 -40.14 -10.38 24.92
C ASP A 1093 -38.62 -10.52 24.77
N ARG A 1094 -38.13 -11.54 24.06
CA ARG A 1094 -36.70 -11.74 23.81
C ARG A 1094 -36.27 -10.94 22.59
N SER A 1095 -35.20 -10.17 22.71
CA SER A 1095 -34.62 -9.46 21.57
C SER A 1095 -34.10 -10.39 20.48
N HIS A 1096 -34.27 -9.95 19.23
CA HIS A 1096 -33.66 -10.58 18.07
C HIS A 1096 -32.21 -10.15 17.82
N ALA A 1097 -31.69 -9.15 18.54
CA ALA A 1097 -30.36 -8.59 18.34
C ALA A 1097 -29.29 -9.18 19.28
N MET A 1098 -29.70 -9.60 20.49
CA MET A 1098 -28.79 -10.13 21.49
C MET A 1098 -29.52 -11.03 22.51
N THR A 1099 -28.79 -11.95 23.14
CA THR A 1099 -29.32 -12.83 24.20
C THR A 1099 -28.52 -12.66 25.50
N ALA A 1100 -29.22 -12.38 26.60
CA ALA A 1100 -28.66 -12.35 27.95
C ALA A 1100 -28.89 -13.70 28.63
N ILE A 1101 -27.83 -14.40 29.01
CA ILE A 1101 -27.83 -15.82 29.39
C ILE A 1101 -27.33 -15.97 30.83
N TYR A 1102 -28.17 -16.48 31.73
CA TYR A 1102 -27.76 -16.82 33.08
C TYR A 1102 -26.69 -17.92 33.07
N LEU A 1103 -25.65 -17.72 33.86
CA LEU A 1103 -24.64 -18.72 34.11
C LEU A 1103 -25.10 -19.68 35.22
N PRO A 1104 -24.64 -20.95 35.23
CA PRO A 1104 -24.82 -21.84 36.36
C PRO A 1104 -24.21 -21.27 37.65
N ASP A 1105 -24.76 -21.62 38.81
CA ASP A 1105 -24.32 -21.08 40.13
C ASP A 1105 -22.82 -21.24 40.42
N LYS A 1106 -22.17 -22.25 39.83
CA LYS A 1106 -20.73 -22.55 40.01
C LYS A 1106 -19.81 -21.84 39.00
N VAL A 1107 -20.37 -21.12 38.02
CA VAL A 1107 -19.59 -20.50 36.93
C VAL A 1107 -19.66 -18.99 37.10
N ALA A 1108 -18.52 -18.38 37.45
CA ALA A 1108 -18.42 -16.92 37.52
C ALA A 1108 -18.16 -16.31 36.14
N VAL A 1109 -18.63 -15.07 35.93
CA VAL A 1109 -18.33 -14.27 34.73
C VAL A 1109 -16.81 -14.13 34.52
N THR A 1110 -16.05 -13.98 35.61
CA THR A 1110 -14.58 -13.88 35.60
C THR A 1110 -13.88 -15.14 35.11
N ASP A 1111 -14.54 -16.29 35.16
CA ASP A 1111 -13.95 -17.57 34.77
C ASP A 1111 -14.26 -17.94 33.32
N ILE A 1112 -15.46 -17.59 32.84
CA ILE A 1112 -15.94 -17.99 31.51
C ILE A 1112 -15.49 -17.04 30.40
N LEU A 1113 -15.45 -15.71 30.64
CA LEU A 1113 -15.07 -14.75 29.60
C LEU A 1113 -13.63 -14.95 29.09
N PRO A 1114 -12.61 -15.21 29.94
CA PRO A 1114 -11.25 -15.50 29.46
C PRO A 1114 -11.18 -16.80 28.64
N LYS A 1115 -12.00 -17.81 28.96
CA LYS A 1115 -12.05 -19.09 28.21
C LYS A 1115 -12.66 -18.90 26.83
N LEU A 1116 -13.74 -18.13 26.74
CA LEU A 1116 -14.33 -17.72 25.46
C LEU A 1116 -13.31 -16.97 24.60
N LEU A 1117 -12.58 -16.01 25.19
CA LEU A 1117 -11.54 -15.26 24.49
C LEU A 1117 -10.43 -16.19 23.98
N SER A 1118 -9.99 -17.16 24.79
CA SER A 1118 -8.98 -18.15 24.38
C SER A 1118 -9.43 -19.05 23.21
N LYS A 1119 -10.75 -19.16 23.00
CA LYS A 1119 -11.39 -19.86 21.89
C LYS A 1119 -11.75 -18.92 20.72
N GLY A 1120 -11.28 -17.68 20.74
CA GLY A 1120 -11.46 -16.75 19.64
C GLY A 1120 -12.83 -16.06 19.58
N VAL A 1121 -13.62 -16.03 20.67
CA VAL A 1121 -14.90 -15.31 20.70
C VAL A 1121 -15.02 -14.41 21.92
N ILE A 1122 -15.65 -13.23 21.78
CA ILE A 1122 -15.77 -12.24 22.86
C ILE A 1122 -17.24 -12.01 23.20
N PHE A 1123 -17.63 -12.36 24.43
CA PHE A 1123 -18.92 -11.99 25.04
C PHE A 1123 -18.74 -10.89 26.08
N ALA A 1124 -19.85 -10.26 26.49
CA ALA A 1124 -19.83 -9.24 27.53
C ALA A 1124 -20.39 -9.76 28.86
N GLY A 1125 -19.89 -9.25 29.97
CA GLY A 1125 -20.50 -9.47 31.29
C GLY A 1125 -21.86 -8.76 31.44
N GLY A 1126 -22.60 -9.12 32.49
CA GLY A 1126 -23.85 -8.48 32.85
C GLY A 1126 -23.72 -7.01 33.28
N LEU A 1127 -24.80 -6.24 33.11
CA LEU A 1127 -24.87 -4.80 33.46
C LEU A 1127 -26.02 -4.45 34.41
N HIS A 1128 -27.07 -5.29 34.48
CA HIS A 1128 -28.22 -4.99 35.31
C HIS A 1128 -27.83 -4.96 36.80
N LYS A 1129 -28.13 -3.85 37.48
CA LYS A 1129 -27.63 -3.52 38.84
C LYS A 1129 -27.79 -4.64 39.87
N GLU A 1130 -28.87 -5.41 39.79
CA GLU A 1130 -29.19 -6.48 40.76
C GLU A 1130 -28.54 -7.84 40.46
N ILE A 1131 -28.13 -8.09 39.21
CA ILE A 1131 -27.74 -9.43 38.75
C ILE A 1131 -26.46 -9.44 37.90
N ALA A 1132 -25.71 -8.33 37.82
CA ALA A 1132 -24.57 -8.14 36.91
C ALA A 1132 -23.54 -9.29 36.91
N THR A 1133 -23.33 -9.94 38.06
CA THR A 1133 -22.36 -11.04 38.22
C THR A 1133 -22.89 -12.43 37.84
N LYS A 1134 -24.16 -12.56 37.45
CA LYS A 1134 -24.85 -13.86 37.29
C LYS A 1134 -25.07 -14.29 35.84
N TYR A 1135 -24.74 -13.45 34.86
CA TYR A 1135 -25.08 -13.71 33.46
C TYR A 1135 -24.07 -13.07 32.50
N VAL A 1136 -24.05 -13.56 31.26
CA VAL A 1136 -23.30 -13.00 30.14
C VAL A 1136 -24.23 -12.53 29.04
N ARG A 1137 -23.74 -11.67 28.16
CA ARG A 1137 -24.49 -11.10 27.04
C ARG A 1137 -23.79 -11.43 25.73
N PHE A 1138 -24.54 -12.10 24.86
CA PHE A 1138 -24.14 -12.53 23.53
C PHE A 1138 -24.87 -11.68 22.48
N GLY A 1139 -24.15 -10.83 21.76
CA GLY A 1139 -24.66 -10.07 20.61
C GLY A 1139 -24.64 -10.90 19.34
N HIS A 1140 -25.74 -10.88 18.60
CA HIS A 1140 -25.89 -11.56 17.30
C HIS A 1140 -26.60 -10.59 16.34
N MET A 1141 -25.86 -9.59 15.87
CA MET A 1141 -26.39 -8.56 14.98
C MET A 1141 -25.33 -8.08 13.99
N GLY A 1142 -25.77 -7.51 12.86
CA GLY A 1142 -24.85 -6.98 11.84
C GLY A 1142 -24.29 -8.08 10.93
N VAL A 1143 -23.01 -7.98 10.56
CA VAL A 1143 -22.39 -8.88 9.57
C VAL A 1143 -22.36 -10.34 10.04
N SER A 1144 -22.23 -10.59 11.34
CA SER A 1144 -22.22 -11.93 11.94
C SER A 1144 -23.54 -12.71 11.77
N VAL A 1145 -24.63 -12.01 11.43
CA VAL A 1145 -25.93 -12.61 11.10
C VAL A 1145 -26.24 -12.55 9.61
N MET A 1146 -25.81 -11.47 8.96
CA MET A 1146 -26.28 -11.13 7.62
C MET A 1146 -25.38 -11.64 6.51
N ASP A 1147 -24.10 -11.91 6.78
CA ASP A 1147 -23.21 -12.53 5.80
C ASP A 1147 -23.32 -14.06 5.87
N PRO A 1148 -23.88 -14.73 4.84
CA PRO A 1148 -24.02 -16.18 4.82
C PRO A 1148 -22.67 -16.92 4.74
N LYS A 1149 -21.56 -16.22 4.48
CA LYS A 1149 -20.23 -16.82 4.47
C LYS A 1149 -19.65 -16.98 5.88
N ARG A 1150 -20.18 -16.26 6.89
CA ARG A 1150 -19.66 -16.27 8.25
C ARG A 1150 -20.43 -17.26 9.12
N ASP A 1151 -19.69 -18.07 9.88
CA ASP A 1151 -20.24 -19.04 10.84
C ASP A 1151 -20.14 -18.59 12.31
N ASP A 1152 -19.82 -17.30 12.53
CA ASP A 1152 -19.57 -16.67 13.84
C ASP A 1152 -20.53 -17.10 14.96
N VAL A 1153 -21.85 -17.08 14.70
CA VAL A 1153 -22.87 -17.41 15.71
C VAL A 1153 -22.83 -18.88 16.07
N SER A 1154 -22.58 -19.77 15.10
CA SER A 1154 -22.46 -21.21 15.33
C SER A 1154 -21.20 -21.52 16.13
N GLU A 1155 -20.07 -20.92 15.75
CA GLU A 1155 -18.78 -21.09 16.43
C GLU A 1155 -18.85 -20.58 17.87
N ALA A 1156 -19.51 -19.45 18.11
CA ALA A 1156 -19.69 -18.89 19.45
C ALA A 1156 -20.58 -19.75 20.35
N ILE A 1157 -21.62 -20.39 19.81
CA ILE A 1157 -22.45 -21.34 20.57
C ILE A 1157 -21.60 -22.52 21.03
N GLU A 1158 -20.74 -23.04 20.15
CA GLU A 1158 -19.90 -24.20 20.49
C GLU A 1158 -18.77 -23.81 21.46
N ALA A 1159 -18.10 -22.68 21.23
CA ALA A 1159 -17.11 -22.14 22.16
C ALA A 1159 -17.72 -21.90 23.56
N PHE A 1160 -18.97 -21.45 23.64
CA PHE A 1160 -19.68 -21.29 24.90
C PHE A 1160 -20.00 -22.63 25.57
N ARG A 1161 -20.41 -23.65 24.81
CA ARG A 1161 -20.59 -25.03 25.33
C ARG A 1161 -19.29 -25.57 25.93
N GLU A 1162 -18.18 -25.47 25.19
CA GLU A 1162 -16.88 -25.94 25.64
C GLU A 1162 -16.37 -25.17 26.87
N ALA A 1163 -16.50 -23.83 26.86
CA ALA A 1163 -16.08 -22.99 27.98
C ALA A 1163 -16.86 -23.30 29.26
N LEU A 1164 -18.16 -23.62 29.15
CA LEU A 1164 -18.96 -24.10 30.28
C LEU A 1164 -18.45 -25.45 30.81
N ALA A 1165 -18.12 -26.39 29.91
CA ALA A 1165 -17.57 -27.69 30.30
C ALA A 1165 -16.22 -27.56 31.03
N GLU A 1166 -15.34 -26.68 30.56
CA GLU A 1166 -14.07 -26.36 31.22
C GLU A 1166 -14.25 -25.68 32.59
N CYS A 1167 -15.35 -24.96 32.79
CA CYS A 1167 -15.75 -24.44 34.10
C CYS A 1167 -16.41 -25.52 35.00
N GLY A 1168 -16.42 -26.79 34.58
CA GLY A 1168 -16.97 -27.90 35.36
C GLY A 1168 -18.49 -28.02 35.30
N TYR A 1169 -19.15 -27.39 34.33
CA TYR A 1169 -20.59 -27.56 34.09
C TYR A 1169 -20.84 -28.74 33.14
N SER A 1170 -21.62 -29.71 33.60
CA SER A 1170 -22.19 -30.77 32.77
C SER A 1170 -23.71 -30.71 32.93
N LYS A 1171 -24.44 -30.79 31.82
CA LYS A 1171 -25.90 -30.86 31.86
C LYS A 1171 -26.28 -32.19 32.52
N ALA A 1172 -27.10 -32.12 33.57
CA ALA A 1172 -27.64 -33.29 34.27
C ALA A 1172 -28.63 -34.07 33.40
#